data_AF-F0RE33-F1
#
_entry.id   AF-F0RE33-F1
#
_cell.length_a   1.000
_cell.length_b   1.000
_cell.length_c   1.000
_cell.angle_alpha   90.00
_cell.angle_beta   90.00
_cell.angle_gamma   90.00
#
_symmetry.space_group_name_H-M   'P 1'
#
loop_
_entity.id
_entity.type
_entity.pdbx_description
1 polymer ?
#
loop_
_entity_poly.entity_id
_entity_poly.type
_entity_poly.pdbx_seq_one_letter_code
_entity_poly.pdbx_strand_id
1 'polypeptide(L)'
;MFKRLTYLPLFLMLLSLSSVAQSPVEKHGRLQVDGNRILNASGEITSLAGNSLFWSNAGDTSDFYNAETVDFLAENWNSSLIRIAMGVKENWDGGNGYIDSPQEQEAKIRKVIDAAIANGIYVIIDWHTHEAELYTDEAVDFFTRMADLYGDTPNVMYEIYNEPIYQSWPVIKNYAEQVIAGIRSKDPDNLIIVGTSNYSQQVDVASADPISDTNVAYTLHFYAAFNPHDNLRNVAQTALDNNVALFVTEWGTILNTGQGEPDKESTNTWMAFLKEKGISHANWSLSDKAFPETGSVVQAGQGVSGLISNKLTASGEIVKNIIQNWDTETSTGPKTTQCSTIECIRAAMETAQAGDEIIIAPGNYNFQDKIQGAFNRSVYLYGSANGNSTNPIILRGESATNPPVFSGLDYNNGYLLSIEGDYWNIKDIEFKTGSKGIVLDNSNGSKLKNLVVHDIGEEAIHLRDGSSNNSIDGCTIYNTGRTKPGFGEGLYVGSDKGQHDTYERACNNNTIENCTVGPNVTAEGVDVKEGTMNTIIRNCVFSAEGISGENSSDAFIDLKGAYGFVYRNTFNVDGSEVINTGVDFLDRGTGFNTGFRNAIFENTYNLGSRASEISTARKKQGSPEQTHVWDNIRNPNSVDFPISDGTENLVNNFCPDWNIEPCNPVDETNQAPTISFLSPVNNITLVEGYNLQVEVNATDADGTIDNVKLYIDNNLVRQINSTSYKWGHSDSPNTDELNGLTEGTYTLKAIATDNDGASTETQFTLTVITEQSPSENCDFNTPSSTGLEDFDIKKFSNVFVLGSGGPSLSNLKTFTINWNSQYNGLYQFSINTNNGVPDYYINLKPKITFQFKNANPEISISNSLIPNFDGDYWVTSDNGNFVMVSKTNNFTIYFSNDATAPICNVTPSNQISKITDDSSINFKLYPNPALDETIFVSAEDEKLVSVKIYDLQGKLLIDKQDNSALLKLNISEILPGTYVIEITGTTSKKRSLFVKK
;
A
#
# COMPACT_ATOMS: atom_id res chain seq x y z
N MET A 1 -0.72 87.62 30.66
CA MET A 1 -2.00 86.89 30.88
C MET A 1 -1.73 85.40 30.68
N PHE A 2 -1.95 84.62 31.74
CA PHE A 2 -2.10 83.14 31.86
C PHE A 2 -1.39 82.22 30.85
N LYS A 3 -0.18 81.71 31.16
CA LYS A 3 0.22 80.54 32.00
C LYS A 3 0.00 79.15 31.35
N ARG A 4 1.12 78.63 30.84
CA ARG A 4 1.43 77.23 30.51
C ARG A 4 1.20 76.32 31.73
N LEU A 5 0.60 75.15 31.53
CA LEU A 5 0.58 74.06 32.51
C LEU A 5 1.22 72.79 31.94
N THR A 6 2.01 72.20 32.82
CA THR A 6 2.86 71.01 32.82
C THR A 6 2.13 69.69 32.53
N TYR A 7 2.84 68.77 31.85
CA TYR A 7 2.49 67.35 31.65
C TYR A 7 3.13 66.47 32.74
N LEU A 8 2.33 65.65 33.45
CA LEU A 8 2.65 64.38 34.15
C LEU A 8 1.32 63.72 34.60
N PRO A 9 1.24 62.41 34.91
CA PRO A 9 0.89 61.32 33.99
C PRO A 9 -0.40 60.57 34.42
N LEU A 10 -1.05 59.84 33.51
CA LEU A 10 -2.04 58.81 33.87
C LEU A 10 -1.45 57.43 33.56
N PHE A 11 -1.07 56.75 34.63
CA PHE A 11 -0.55 55.38 34.65
C PHE A 11 -1.74 54.43 34.39
N LEU A 12 -1.87 53.89 33.17
CA LEU A 12 -2.77 52.78 32.89
C LEU A 12 -1.98 51.47 33.08
N MET A 13 -2.30 50.77 34.16
CA MET A 13 -1.77 49.45 34.48
C MET A 13 -2.41 48.44 33.53
N LEU A 14 -1.66 47.98 32.52
CA LEU A 14 -1.99 46.80 31.74
C LEU A 14 -1.70 45.58 32.61
N LEU A 15 -2.75 44.97 33.18
CA LEU A 15 -2.68 43.61 33.71
C LEU A 15 -2.50 42.67 32.52
N SER A 16 -1.28 42.19 32.31
CA SER A 16 -1.02 40.96 31.56
C SER A 16 -1.57 39.80 32.38
N LEU A 17 -2.77 39.31 32.02
CA LEU A 17 -3.22 37.99 32.45
C LEU A 17 -2.29 36.98 31.79
N SER A 18 -1.31 36.49 32.54
CA SER A 18 -0.59 35.27 32.18
C SER A 18 -1.60 34.12 32.21
N SER A 19 -2.04 33.64 31.05
CA SER A 19 -2.78 32.39 30.98
C SER A 19 -1.84 31.27 31.43
N VAL A 20 -2.10 30.72 32.63
CA VAL A 20 -1.47 29.45 33.02
C VAL A 20 -2.01 28.39 32.06
N ALA A 21 -1.12 27.64 31.40
CA ALA A 21 -1.53 26.55 30.54
C ALA A 21 -2.29 25.50 31.37
N GLN A 22 -3.44 25.04 30.88
CA GLN A 22 -4.22 23.98 31.54
C GLN A 22 -3.44 22.66 31.46
N SER A 23 -3.48 21.86 32.52
CA SER A 23 -2.97 20.48 32.49
C SER A 23 -3.79 19.62 31.50
N PRO A 24 -3.25 18.50 31.00
CA PRO A 24 -3.98 17.60 30.10
C PRO A 24 -5.36 17.19 30.62
N VAL A 25 -5.47 16.85 31.91
CA VAL A 25 -6.74 16.43 32.51
C VAL A 25 -7.69 17.61 32.74
N GLU A 26 -7.20 18.82 32.99
CA GLU A 26 -8.07 20.01 33.01
C GLU A 26 -8.59 20.36 31.61
N LYS A 27 -7.77 20.15 30.57
CA LYS A 27 -8.13 20.39 29.17
C LYS A 27 -9.15 19.38 28.66
N HIS A 28 -8.92 18.09 28.91
CA HIS A 28 -9.72 17.00 28.34
C HIS A 28 -10.78 16.45 29.31
N GLY A 29 -10.64 16.64 30.63
CA GLY A 29 -11.63 16.17 31.61
C GLY A 29 -11.79 14.65 31.60
N ARG A 30 -13.00 14.15 31.82
CA ARG A 30 -13.28 12.70 31.83
C ARG A 30 -13.36 12.16 30.41
N LEU A 31 -12.64 11.07 30.15
CA LEU A 31 -12.65 10.37 28.86
C LEU A 31 -13.83 9.42 28.74
N GLN A 32 -14.43 9.34 27.55
CA GLN A 32 -15.58 8.50 27.27
C GLN A 32 -15.44 7.85 25.89
N VAL A 33 -15.81 6.57 25.78
CA VAL A 33 -15.93 5.88 24.50
C VAL A 33 -17.26 6.23 23.85
N ASP A 34 -17.21 6.63 22.58
CA ASP A 34 -18.37 6.75 21.70
C ASP A 34 -18.05 6.04 20.38
N GLY A 35 -18.69 4.88 20.19
CA GLY A 35 -18.40 3.98 19.08
C GLY A 35 -16.92 3.62 19.01
N ASN A 36 -16.27 3.99 17.90
CA ASN A 36 -14.85 3.74 17.65
C ASN A 36 -13.90 4.87 18.06
N ARG A 37 -14.31 5.78 18.94
CA ARG A 37 -13.48 6.91 19.41
C ARG A 37 -13.49 7.04 20.92
N ILE A 38 -12.37 7.55 21.44
CA ILE A 38 -12.28 8.07 22.81
C ILE A 38 -12.42 9.59 22.73
N LEU A 39 -13.40 10.13 23.43
CA LEU A 39 -13.74 11.54 23.46
C LEU A 39 -13.36 12.16 24.82
N ASN A 40 -13.05 13.45 24.81
CA ASN A 40 -12.94 14.25 26.03
C ASN A 40 -14.32 14.64 26.59
N ALA A 41 -14.35 15.31 27.74
CA ALA A 41 -15.56 15.81 28.37
C ALA A 41 -16.35 16.83 27.52
N SER A 42 -15.73 17.41 26.49
CA SER A 42 -16.36 18.31 25.51
C SER A 42 -16.94 17.58 24.29
N GLY A 43 -16.76 16.25 24.20
CA GLY A 43 -17.21 15.43 23.06
C GLY A 43 -16.25 15.44 21.86
N GLU A 44 -15.00 15.87 22.04
CA GLU A 44 -13.98 15.93 20.99
C GLU A 44 -13.07 14.70 21.06
N ILE A 45 -12.71 14.16 19.90
CA ILE A 45 -11.77 13.03 19.79
C ILE A 45 -10.45 13.43 20.46
N THR A 46 -9.99 12.59 21.39
CA THR A 46 -8.79 12.85 22.18
C THR A 46 -7.81 11.69 22.06
N SER A 47 -6.56 12.02 21.78
CA SER A 47 -5.45 11.07 21.68
C SER A 47 -4.34 11.54 22.60
N LEU A 48 -4.00 10.70 23.58
CA LEU A 48 -2.97 10.96 24.58
C LEU A 48 -1.65 10.29 24.19
N ALA A 49 -0.53 10.85 24.63
CA ALA A 49 0.79 10.26 24.42
C ALA A 49 1.62 10.27 25.70
N GLY A 50 2.37 9.20 25.91
CA GLY A 50 3.29 9.11 27.02
C GLY A 50 4.16 7.86 27.02
N ASN A 51 4.72 7.56 28.17
CA ASN A 51 5.58 6.39 28.39
C ASN A 51 4.89 5.34 29.26
N SER A 52 5.20 4.07 29.00
CA SER A 52 5.00 2.98 29.94
C SER A 52 6.28 2.81 30.77
N LEU A 53 6.10 2.70 32.09
CA LEU A 53 7.13 2.14 32.95
C LEU A 53 7.38 0.68 32.59
N PHE A 54 8.59 0.20 32.85
CA PHE A 54 8.90 -1.23 32.76
C PHE A 54 8.25 -2.01 33.93
N TRP A 55 8.27 -3.34 33.86
CA TRP A 55 7.74 -4.26 34.88
C TRP A 55 8.08 -3.84 36.32
N SER A 56 7.07 -3.60 37.15
CA SER A 56 7.24 -3.17 38.54
C SER A 56 7.95 -4.18 39.45
N ASN A 57 7.95 -5.47 39.07
CA ASN A 57 8.60 -6.58 39.76
C ASN A 57 10.02 -6.88 39.22
N ALA A 58 10.51 -6.12 38.23
CA ALA A 58 11.91 -6.13 37.82
C ALA A 58 12.75 -5.18 38.70
N GLY A 59 13.63 -5.74 39.52
CA GLY A 59 14.36 -4.95 40.53
C GLY A 59 15.32 -3.91 39.94
N ASP A 60 15.91 -4.19 38.78
CA ASP A 60 16.93 -3.39 38.11
C ASP A 60 16.41 -2.13 37.40
N THR A 61 15.09 -2.01 37.22
CA THR A 61 14.42 -0.88 36.55
C THR A 61 13.35 -0.23 37.43
N SER A 62 13.28 -0.64 38.70
CA SER A 62 12.25 -0.21 39.64
C SER A 62 12.43 1.20 40.18
N ASP A 63 13.55 1.85 39.88
CA ASP A 63 13.90 3.20 40.31
C ASP A 63 13.00 4.27 39.69
N PHE A 64 12.40 4.03 38.51
CA PHE A 64 11.47 4.95 37.84
C PHE A 64 10.06 5.02 38.49
N TYR A 65 9.74 4.17 39.46
CA TYR A 65 8.44 4.19 40.17
C TYR A 65 8.39 5.23 41.30
N ASN A 66 8.48 6.51 40.92
CA ASN A 66 8.49 7.64 41.86
C ASN A 66 7.90 8.92 41.25
N ALA A 67 7.65 9.94 42.09
CA ALA A 67 7.09 11.21 41.65
C ALA A 67 8.03 12.03 40.75
N GLU A 68 9.35 12.05 41.02
CA GLU A 68 10.34 12.81 40.24
C GLU A 68 10.34 12.41 38.76
N THR A 69 10.08 11.13 38.47
CA THR A 69 9.93 10.62 37.10
C THR A 69 8.69 11.22 36.43
N VAL A 70 7.55 11.21 37.12
CA VAL A 70 6.28 11.73 36.58
C VAL A 70 6.33 13.24 36.40
N ASP A 71 6.84 13.96 37.40
CA ASP A 71 7.03 15.41 37.40
C ASP A 71 7.84 15.83 36.17
N PHE A 72 8.97 15.16 35.91
CA PHE A 72 9.81 15.46 34.74
C PHE A 72 9.11 15.18 33.41
N LEU A 73 8.39 14.06 33.27
CA LEU A 73 7.69 13.76 32.02
C LEU A 73 6.56 14.76 31.72
N ALA A 74 5.79 15.14 32.75
CA ALA A 74 4.74 16.13 32.61
C ALA A 74 5.33 17.51 32.24
N GLU A 75 6.34 17.97 32.98
CA GLU A 75 6.92 19.31 32.80
C GLU A 75 7.79 19.45 31.55
N ASN A 76 8.60 18.45 31.21
CA ASN A 76 9.64 18.57 30.20
C ASN A 76 9.33 17.83 28.91
N TRP A 77 8.51 16.77 28.96
CA TRP A 77 8.15 16.00 27.78
C TRP A 77 6.73 16.30 27.29
N ASN A 78 5.98 17.15 28.00
CA ASN A 78 4.57 17.42 27.68
C ASN A 78 3.74 16.12 27.62
N SER A 79 4.11 15.14 28.45
CA SER A 79 3.44 13.83 28.49
C SER A 79 2.02 14.02 29.02
N SER A 80 1.02 13.57 28.28
CA SER A 80 -0.39 13.58 28.71
C SER A 80 -0.80 12.29 29.40
N LEU A 81 0.05 11.26 29.34
CA LEU A 81 -0.18 9.92 29.85
C LEU A 81 1.05 9.33 30.54
N ILE A 82 0.85 8.48 31.54
CA ILE A 82 1.84 7.51 32.00
C ILE A 82 1.19 6.14 32.26
N ARG A 83 1.85 5.06 31.87
CA ARG A 83 1.37 3.69 32.13
C ARG A 83 2.22 2.99 33.19
N ILE A 84 1.54 2.31 34.11
CA ILE A 84 2.11 1.57 35.23
C ILE A 84 1.98 0.07 34.95
N ALA A 85 3.06 -0.56 34.47
CA ALA A 85 3.12 -2.00 34.22
C ALA A 85 3.31 -2.81 35.52
N MET A 86 2.24 -3.05 36.28
CA MET A 86 2.30 -3.77 37.55
C MET A 86 2.41 -5.28 37.33
N GLY A 87 3.61 -5.84 37.51
CA GLY A 87 3.86 -7.27 37.34
C GLY A 87 3.04 -8.11 38.33
N VAL A 88 2.31 -9.11 37.81
CA VAL A 88 1.37 -9.92 38.61
C VAL A 88 2.07 -11.13 39.25
N LYS A 89 2.57 -12.05 38.43
CA LYS A 89 3.32 -13.22 38.87
C LYS A 89 4.18 -13.71 37.73
N GLU A 90 5.49 -13.81 37.97
CA GLU A 90 6.43 -14.31 36.98
C GLU A 90 7.43 -15.28 37.62
N ASN A 91 7.92 -16.25 36.86
CA ASN A 91 8.87 -17.24 37.40
C ASN A 91 10.24 -16.64 37.73
N TRP A 92 10.57 -15.48 37.15
CA TRP A 92 11.86 -14.80 37.27
C TRP A 92 11.86 -13.65 38.29
N ASP A 93 10.70 -13.28 38.84
CA ASP A 93 10.55 -12.06 39.65
C ASP A 93 11.04 -12.19 41.10
N GLY A 94 11.40 -13.39 41.55
CA GLY A 94 11.88 -13.65 42.90
C GLY A 94 10.82 -13.47 43.99
N GLY A 95 9.53 -13.52 43.66
CA GLY A 95 8.43 -13.29 44.59
C GLY A 95 8.04 -11.82 44.74
N ASN A 96 8.46 -10.96 43.81
CA ASN A 96 8.16 -9.53 43.85
C ASN A 96 6.88 -9.16 43.09
N GLY A 97 6.24 -10.07 42.35
CA GLY A 97 4.95 -9.83 41.70
C GLY A 97 3.81 -9.59 42.69
N TYR A 98 2.72 -8.98 42.23
CA TYR A 98 1.55 -8.66 43.06
C TYR A 98 0.98 -9.87 43.80
N ILE A 99 0.97 -11.07 43.19
CA ILE A 99 0.43 -12.27 43.83
C ILE A 99 1.22 -12.67 45.08
N ASP A 100 2.54 -12.48 45.07
CA ASP A 100 3.39 -12.83 46.21
C ASP A 100 3.55 -11.67 47.20
N SER A 101 3.59 -10.44 46.69
CA SER A 101 3.93 -9.22 47.43
C SER A 101 2.92 -8.07 47.18
N PRO A 102 1.61 -8.28 47.47
CA PRO A 102 0.56 -7.34 47.06
C PRO A 102 0.68 -5.96 47.69
N GLN A 103 1.03 -5.87 48.98
CA GLN A 103 1.16 -4.58 49.67
C GLN A 103 2.36 -3.77 49.17
N GLU A 104 3.44 -4.43 48.77
CA GLU A 104 4.63 -3.76 48.24
C GLU A 104 4.37 -3.21 46.84
N GLN A 105 3.75 -4.01 45.98
CA GLN A 105 3.38 -3.57 44.63
C GLN A 105 2.35 -2.45 44.67
N GLU A 106 1.32 -2.56 45.51
CA GLU A 106 0.33 -1.49 45.68
C GLU A 106 0.99 -0.18 46.17
N ALA A 107 1.86 -0.26 47.19
CA ALA A 107 2.58 0.92 47.69
C ALA A 107 3.51 1.53 46.64
N LYS A 108 4.06 0.72 45.72
CA LYS A 108 4.92 1.18 44.63
C LYS A 108 4.12 1.92 43.55
N ILE A 109 3.04 1.33 43.04
CA ILE A 109 2.25 1.94 41.97
C ILE A 109 1.53 3.22 42.42
N ARG A 110 1.08 3.27 43.69
CA ARG A 110 0.37 4.44 44.22
C ARG A 110 1.21 5.72 44.20
N LYS A 111 2.54 5.61 44.31
CA LYS A 111 3.43 6.77 44.16
C LYS A 111 3.32 7.41 42.78
N VAL A 112 3.17 6.59 41.74
CA VAL A 112 3.05 7.04 40.35
C VAL A 112 1.63 7.56 40.08
N ILE A 113 0.59 6.86 40.58
CA ILE A 113 -0.81 7.31 40.49
C ILE A 113 -0.97 8.69 41.14
N ASP A 114 -0.53 8.84 42.39
CA ASP A 114 -0.67 10.08 43.16
C ASP A 114 0.09 11.23 42.48
N ALA A 115 1.28 10.96 41.90
CA ALA A 115 2.06 11.95 41.16
C ALA A 115 1.42 12.34 39.82
N ALA A 116 0.83 11.38 39.08
CA ALA A 116 0.12 11.67 37.84
C ALA A 116 -1.10 12.55 38.08
N ILE A 117 -1.86 12.26 39.15
CA ILE A 117 -2.97 13.11 39.60
C ILE A 117 -2.48 14.52 39.96
N ALA A 118 -1.37 14.63 40.71
CA ALA A 118 -0.82 15.92 41.11
C ALA A 118 -0.34 16.78 39.92
N ASN A 119 0.17 16.16 38.86
CA ASN A 119 0.60 16.83 37.64
C ASN A 119 -0.53 17.04 36.62
N GLY A 120 -1.74 16.54 36.88
CA GLY A 120 -2.87 16.66 35.97
C GLY A 120 -2.69 15.90 34.64
N ILE A 121 -1.98 14.77 34.67
CA ILE A 121 -1.84 13.85 33.52
C ILE A 121 -2.64 12.57 33.76
N TYR A 122 -2.98 11.84 32.71
CA TYR A 122 -3.68 10.56 32.82
C TYR A 122 -2.74 9.43 33.23
N VAL A 123 -3.28 8.40 33.89
CA VAL A 123 -2.53 7.23 34.35
C VAL A 123 -3.26 5.93 34.03
N ILE A 124 -2.57 4.98 33.40
CA ILE A 124 -3.05 3.60 33.21
C ILE A 124 -2.51 2.75 34.35
N ILE A 125 -3.42 2.12 35.08
CA ILE A 125 -3.11 1.06 36.05
C ILE A 125 -3.22 -0.26 35.30
N ASP A 126 -2.08 -0.84 34.95
CA ASP A 126 -2.00 -2.06 34.15
C ASP A 126 -1.69 -3.30 34.98
N TRP A 127 -2.55 -4.32 34.83
CA TRP A 127 -2.36 -5.66 35.36
C TRP A 127 -1.48 -6.48 34.42
N HIS A 128 -0.17 -6.34 34.62
CA HIS A 128 0.84 -6.71 33.65
C HIS A 128 1.20 -8.20 33.73
N THR A 129 0.50 -9.00 32.92
CA THR A 129 0.69 -10.46 32.83
C THR A 129 0.20 -11.02 31.49
N HIS A 130 0.56 -12.28 31.22
CA HIS A 130 0.14 -13.08 30.07
C HIS A 130 -0.93 -14.14 30.38
N GLU A 131 -1.32 -14.28 31.65
CA GLU A 131 -2.22 -15.35 32.13
C GLU A 131 -3.20 -14.83 33.21
N ALA A 132 -3.77 -13.62 33.02
CA ALA A 132 -4.59 -12.95 34.03
C ALA A 132 -5.83 -13.75 34.46
N GLU A 133 -6.37 -14.59 33.56
CA GLU A 133 -7.50 -15.46 33.84
C GLU A 133 -7.25 -16.47 34.98
N LEU A 134 -5.97 -16.81 35.24
CA LEU A 134 -5.58 -17.66 36.35
C LEU A 134 -5.66 -16.95 37.72
N TYR A 135 -5.76 -15.63 37.71
CA TYR A 135 -5.78 -14.75 38.88
C TYR A 135 -7.02 -13.85 38.90
N THR A 136 -8.16 -14.39 38.44
CA THR A 136 -9.41 -13.63 38.29
C THR A 136 -9.87 -13.01 39.60
N ASP A 137 -9.88 -13.78 40.70
CA ASP A 137 -10.35 -13.30 42.00
C ASP A 137 -9.45 -12.20 42.56
N GLU A 138 -8.13 -12.35 42.41
CA GLU A 138 -7.14 -11.37 42.84
C GLU A 138 -7.21 -10.08 42.02
N ALA A 139 -7.45 -10.18 40.71
CA ALA A 139 -7.63 -9.02 39.84
C ALA A 139 -8.93 -8.27 40.18
N VAL A 140 -10.05 -8.96 40.39
CA VAL A 140 -11.32 -8.36 40.84
C VAL A 140 -11.12 -7.61 42.15
N ASP A 141 -10.48 -8.25 43.12
CA ASP A 141 -10.22 -7.67 44.45
C ASP A 141 -9.27 -6.45 44.38
N PHE A 142 -8.20 -6.53 43.58
CA PHE A 142 -7.28 -5.42 43.34
C PHE A 142 -7.95 -4.22 42.68
N PHE A 143 -8.60 -4.44 41.53
CA PHE A 143 -9.20 -3.35 40.76
C PHE A 143 -10.40 -2.73 41.48
N THR A 144 -11.18 -3.51 42.25
CA THR A 144 -12.23 -2.96 43.11
C THR A 144 -11.65 -2.00 44.15
N ARG A 145 -10.48 -2.31 44.74
CA ARG A 145 -9.79 -1.38 45.65
C ARG A 145 -9.27 -0.13 44.95
N MET A 146 -8.63 -0.28 43.78
CA MET A 146 -8.13 0.88 43.02
C MET A 146 -9.28 1.80 42.59
N ALA A 147 -10.44 1.23 42.23
CA ALA A 147 -11.67 1.96 41.95
C ALA A 147 -12.25 2.66 43.19
N ASP A 148 -12.24 2.02 44.37
CA ASP A 148 -12.68 2.65 45.63
C ASP A 148 -11.79 3.81 46.06
N LEU A 149 -10.48 3.73 45.76
CA LEU A 149 -9.51 4.77 46.11
C LEU A 149 -9.47 5.93 45.12
N TYR A 150 -9.59 5.65 43.82
CA TYR A 150 -9.28 6.62 42.76
C TYR A 150 -10.38 6.80 41.71
N GLY A 151 -11.51 6.09 41.80
CA GLY A 151 -12.54 6.12 40.75
C GLY A 151 -13.23 7.47 40.56
N ASP A 152 -13.20 8.32 41.58
CA ASP A 152 -13.69 9.71 41.49
C ASP A 152 -12.71 10.66 40.75
N THR A 153 -11.54 10.18 40.33
CA THR A 153 -10.53 10.97 39.62
C THR A 153 -10.54 10.67 38.11
N PRO A 154 -10.69 11.68 37.24
CA PRO A 154 -10.74 11.47 35.79
C PRO A 154 -9.39 11.07 35.18
N ASN A 155 -8.30 11.14 35.95
CA ASN A 155 -6.96 10.75 35.52
C ASN A 155 -6.85 9.24 35.27
N VAL A 156 -7.60 8.43 36.01
CA VAL A 156 -7.36 6.99 36.12
C VAL A 156 -8.04 6.21 35.00
N MET A 157 -7.29 5.27 34.42
CA MET A 157 -7.76 4.26 33.47
C MET A 157 -7.25 2.89 33.92
N TYR A 158 -8.05 1.85 33.68
CA TYR A 158 -7.72 0.49 34.12
C TYR A 158 -7.39 -0.38 32.91
N GLU A 159 -6.16 -0.86 32.79
CA GLU A 159 -5.81 -1.89 31.82
C GLU A 159 -5.81 -3.23 32.54
N ILE A 160 -6.87 -4.01 32.33
CA ILE A 160 -7.16 -5.16 33.18
C ILE A 160 -6.43 -6.44 32.75
N TYR A 161 -5.83 -6.44 31.55
CA TYR A 161 -5.06 -7.56 31.05
C TYR A 161 -4.10 -7.06 29.96
N ASN A 162 -2.80 -7.02 30.26
CA ASN A 162 -1.75 -6.59 29.32
C ASN A 162 -1.71 -7.38 28.00
N GLU A 163 -1.27 -8.65 28.03
CA GLU A 163 -0.96 -9.40 26.79
C GLU A 163 -1.35 -10.88 26.88
N PRO A 164 -2.64 -11.22 26.69
CA PRO A 164 -3.07 -12.59 26.49
C PRO A 164 -2.35 -13.21 25.29
N ILE A 165 -1.75 -14.40 25.46
CA ILE A 165 -0.96 -15.05 24.40
C ILE A 165 -1.83 -16.06 23.63
N TYR A 166 -2.26 -17.12 24.32
CA TYR A 166 -2.94 -18.28 23.72
C TYR A 166 -4.43 -18.33 24.06
N GLN A 167 -4.87 -17.48 24.98
CA GLN A 167 -6.24 -17.41 25.43
C GLN A 167 -7.13 -16.92 24.29
N SER A 168 -8.21 -17.66 24.00
CA SER A 168 -9.21 -17.23 23.03
C SER A 168 -10.03 -16.06 23.54
N TRP A 169 -10.57 -15.22 22.64
CA TRP A 169 -11.41 -14.08 23.00
C TRP A 169 -12.53 -14.41 24.04
N PRO A 170 -13.29 -15.51 23.94
CA PRO A 170 -14.30 -15.85 24.96
C PRO A 170 -13.75 -16.04 26.39
N VAL A 171 -12.52 -16.56 26.53
CA VAL A 171 -11.85 -16.72 27.84
C VAL A 171 -11.48 -15.36 28.41
N ILE A 172 -10.87 -14.51 27.57
CA ILE A 172 -10.47 -13.15 27.94
C ILE A 172 -11.71 -12.32 28.31
N LYS A 173 -12.76 -12.39 27.49
CA LYS A 173 -14.04 -11.70 27.72
C LYS A 173 -14.68 -12.11 29.04
N ASN A 174 -14.73 -13.41 29.36
CA ASN A 174 -15.28 -13.89 30.62
C ASN A 174 -14.48 -13.41 31.85
N TYR A 175 -13.16 -13.35 31.76
CA TYR A 175 -12.33 -12.71 32.78
C TYR A 175 -12.65 -11.22 32.90
N ALA A 176 -12.64 -10.52 31.76
CA ALA A 176 -12.83 -9.07 31.69
C ALA A 176 -14.17 -8.63 32.29
N GLU A 177 -15.27 -9.30 31.95
CA GLU A 177 -16.61 -8.98 32.46
C GLU A 177 -16.70 -9.09 34.00
N GLN A 178 -15.96 -10.02 34.62
CA GLN A 178 -15.91 -10.14 36.08
C GLN A 178 -15.12 -9.00 36.73
N VAL A 179 -13.95 -8.64 36.16
CA VAL A 179 -13.14 -7.52 36.66
C VAL A 179 -13.86 -6.19 36.45
N ILE A 180 -14.49 -5.99 35.30
CA ILE A 180 -15.31 -4.80 34.99
C ILE A 180 -16.46 -4.67 35.99
N ALA A 181 -17.16 -5.76 36.31
CA ALA A 181 -18.21 -5.72 37.33
C ALA A 181 -17.68 -5.29 38.72
N GLY A 182 -16.47 -5.74 39.09
CA GLY A 182 -15.77 -5.30 40.29
C GLY A 182 -15.47 -3.79 40.28
N ILE A 183 -14.85 -3.30 39.21
CA ILE A 183 -14.56 -1.87 39.00
C ILE A 183 -15.84 -1.04 39.07
N ARG A 184 -16.85 -1.38 38.26
CA ARG A 184 -18.12 -0.65 38.14
C ARG A 184 -18.95 -0.64 39.43
N SER A 185 -18.65 -1.52 40.39
CA SER A 185 -19.25 -1.46 41.73
C SER A 185 -18.79 -0.25 42.56
N LYS A 186 -17.68 0.38 42.16
CA LYS A 186 -17.04 1.53 42.83
C LYS A 186 -16.87 2.73 41.91
N ASP A 187 -16.51 2.49 40.65
CA ASP A 187 -16.23 3.49 39.63
C ASP A 187 -17.12 3.26 38.40
N PRO A 188 -18.21 4.03 38.26
CA PRO A 188 -19.20 3.80 37.21
C PRO A 188 -18.74 4.23 35.82
N ASP A 189 -17.66 5.01 35.68
CA ASP A 189 -17.46 5.82 34.47
C ASP A 189 -16.02 5.99 33.97
N ASN A 190 -14.96 5.61 34.67
CA ASN A 190 -13.62 5.65 34.09
C ASN A 190 -13.41 4.60 32.98
N LEU A 191 -12.48 4.90 32.07
CA LEU A 191 -12.14 4.05 30.94
C LEU A 191 -11.51 2.74 31.43
N ILE A 192 -12.02 1.62 30.91
CA ILE A 192 -11.41 0.30 31.10
C ILE A 192 -10.85 -0.15 29.74
N ILE A 193 -9.62 -0.63 29.72
CA ILE A 193 -8.88 -1.07 28.54
C ILE A 193 -8.65 -2.57 28.67
N VAL A 194 -9.01 -3.33 27.64
CA VAL A 194 -9.03 -4.80 27.69
C VAL A 194 -8.08 -5.39 26.65
N GLY A 195 -7.12 -6.20 27.12
CA GLY A 195 -6.22 -6.99 26.29
C GLY A 195 -6.94 -7.89 25.29
N THR A 196 -6.27 -8.20 24.18
CA THR A 196 -6.80 -9.13 23.17
C THR A 196 -5.82 -10.29 22.93
N SER A 197 -6.28 -11.35 22.26
CA SER A 197 -5.45 -12.53 22.00
C SER A 197 -4.20 -12.19 21.17
N ASN A 198 -3.19 -13.06 21.26
CA ASN A 198 -1.92 -12.97 20.53
C ASN A 198 -1.14 -11.68 20.84
N TYR A 199 -0.81 -11.48 22.12
CA TYR A 199 -0.09 -10.29 22.61
C TYR A 199 -0.84 -8.99 22.29
N SER A 200 -2.15 -8.98 22.51
CA SER A 200 -3.02 -7.83 22.23
C SER A 200 -2.97 -7.37 20.77
N GLN A 201 -3.08 -8.30 19.81
CA GLN A 201 -3.07 -8.01 18.38
C GLN A 201 -4.39 -8.32 17.67
N GLN A 202 -5.19 -9.25 18.20
CA GLN A 202 -6.45 -9.71 17.57
C GLN A 202 -7.65 -8.85 17.98
N VAL A 203 -7.53 -7.54 17.78
CA VAL A 203 -8.60 -6.57 18.07
C VAL A 203 -9.80 -6.71 17.12
N ASP A 204 -9.57 -7.20 15.90
CA ASP A 204 -10.61 -7.56 14.95
C ASP A 204 -11.53 -8.67 15.50
N VAL A 205 -10.96 -9.70 16.13
CA VAL A 205 -11.72 -10.79 16.75
C VAL A 205 -12.54 -10.28 17.94
N ALA A 206 -11.93 -9.46 18.81
CA ALA A 206 -12.63 -8.89 19.95
C ALA A 206 -13.79 -7.98 19.53
N SER A 207 -13.59 -7.19 18.48
CA SER A 207 -14.61 -6.27 17.95
C SER A 207 -15.86 -6.95 17.37
N ALA A 208 -15.76 -8.23 17.00
CA ALA A 208 -16.89 -9.00 16.49
C ALA A 208 -17.83 -9.51 17.60
N ASP A 209 -17.34 -9.58 18.85
CA ASP A 209 -18.12 -9.96 20.03
C ASP A 209 -17.75 -9.06 21.23
N PRO A 210 -18.07 -7.75 21.17
CA PRO A 210 -17.57 -6.78 22.13
C PRO A 210 -18.11 -7.00 23.55
N ILE A 211 -17.45 -6.40 24.53
CA ILE A 211 -17.83 -6.42 25.94
C ILE A 211 -19.02 -5.49 26.13
N SER A 212 -19.97 -5.92 26.96
CA SER A 212 -21.18 -5.15 27.25
C SER A 212 -20.97 -4.11 28.36
N ASP A 213 -20.08 -3.14 28.14
CA ASP A 213 -19.87 -1.95 28.98
C ASP A 213 -19.73 -0.71 28.08
N THR A 214 -20.18 0.45 28.55
CA THR A 214 -20.27 1.67 27.73
C THR A 214 -18.97 2.45 27.64
N ASN A 215 -17.99 2.21 28.51
CA ASN A 215 -16.71 2.93 28.50
C ASN A 215 -15.51 1.96 28.49
N VAL A 216 -15.47 1.10 27.46
CA VAL A 216 -14.41 0.12 27.23
C VAL A 216 -13.70 0.38 25.90
N ALA A 217 -12.37 0.34 25.93
CA ALA A 217 -11.50 0.28 24.76
C ALA A 217 -10.72 -1.03 24.72
N TYR A 218 -10.18 -1.38 23.56
CA TYR A 218 -9.41 -2.61 23.36
C TYR A 218 -7.93 -2.30 23.15
N THR A 219 -7.08 -3.07 23.81
CA THR A 219 -5.64 -2.93 23.70
C THR A 219 -5.14 -3.42 22.33
N LEU A 220 -4.30 -2.61 21.71
CA LEU A 220 -3.50 -2.97 20.55
C LEU A 220 -2.01 -2.75 20.83
N HIS A 221 -1.16 -3.78 20.73
CA HIS A 221 0.28 -3.63 20.86
C HIS A 221 1.01 -3.83 19.54
N PHE A 222 2.07 -3.05 19.32
CA PHE A 222 2.96 -3.25 18.18
C PHE A 222 4.42 -2.88 18.49
N TYR A 223 5.33 -3.50 17.76
CA TYR A 223 6.76 -3.19 17.76
C TYR A 223 7.19 -2.88 16.33
N ALA A 224 7.62 -1.65 16.08
CA ALA A 224 7.70 -1.05 14.75
C ALA A 224 8.69 -1.76 13.81
N ALA A 225 9.81 -2.26 14.34
CA ALA A 225 10.80 -2.96 13.53
C ALA A 225 10.43 -4.43 13.22
N PHE A 226 9.29 -4.92 13.73
CA PHE A 226 8.85 -6.29 13.47
C PHE A 226 7.93 -6.33 12.24
N ASN A 227 8.49 -6.66 11.08
CA ASN A 227 7.82 -6.62 9.76
C ASN A 227 6.42 -7.27 9.70
N PRO A 228 6.12 -8.40 10.40
CA PRO A 228 4.75 -8.94 10.38
C PRO A 228 3.67 -7.97 10.90
N HIS A 229 4.04 -6.90 11.61
CA HIS A 229 3.11 -5.86 12.05
C HIS A 229 2.69 -4.88 10.94
N ASP A 230 3.22 -4.97 9.72
CA ASP A 230 2.79 -4.08 8.62
C ASP A 230 1.28 -4.19 8.31
N ASN A 231 0.71 -5.39 8.48
CA ASN A 231 -0.72 -5.63 8.31
C ASN A 231 -1.55 -5.34 9.57
N LEU A 232 -0.93 -5.12 10.73
CA LEU A 232 -1.63 -4.96 12.00
C LEU A 232 -2.45 -3.65 12.05
N ARG A 233 -2.06 -2.63 11.26
CA ARG A 233 -2.90 -1.42 11.06
C ARG A 233 -4.23 -1.73 10.36
N ASN A 234 -4.28 -2.71 9.44
CA ASN A 234 -5.53 -3.14 8.80
C ASN A 234 -6.43 -3.91 9.78
N VAL A 235 -5.82 -4.70 10.67
CA VAL A 235 -6.53 -5.36 11.78
C VAL A 235 -7.14 -4.31 12.72
N ALA A 236 -6.36 -3.28 13.07
CA ALA A 236 -6.84 -2.14 13.85
C ALA A 236 -7.98 -1.40 13.14
N GLN A 237 -7.86 -1.14 11.84
CA GLN A 237 -8.93 -0.51 11.05
C GLN A 237 -10.21 -1.35 11.05
N THR A 238 -10.10 -2.67 10.92
CA THR A 238 -11.25 -3.59 10.98
C THR A 238 -11.99 -3.48 12.31
N ALA A 239 -11.26 -3.40 13.43
CA ALA A 239 -11.87 -3.20 14.73
C ALA A 239 -12.58 -1.84 14.85
N LEU A 240 -11.95 -0.77 14.36
CA LEU A 240 -12.60 0.56 14.31
C LEU A 240 -13.87 0.54 13.44
N ASP A 241 -13.87 -0.19 12.32
CA ASP A 241 -15.02 -0.32 11.42
C ASP A 241 -16.16 -1.13 12.06
N ASN A 242 -15.83 -2.09 12.92
CA ASN A 242 -16.76 -2.80 13.79
C ASN A 242 -17.24 -1.95 15.00
N ASN A 243 -16.92 -0.66 14.99
CA ASN A 243 -17.40 0.35 15.94
C ASN A 243 -16.93 0.14 17.39
N VAL A 244 -15.69 -0.34 17.59
CA VAL A 244 -15.04 -0.37 18.91
C VAL A 244 -13.86 0.59 18.98
N ALA A 245 -13.62 1.18 20.16
CA ALA A 245 -12.49 2.06 20.40
C ALA A 245 -11.21 1.26 20.72
N LEU A 246 -10.07 1.76 20.24
CA LEU A 246 -8.75 1.17 20.48
C LEU A 246 -7.87 2.07 21.35
N PHE A 247 -6.97 1.46 22.10
CA PHE A 247 -5.90 2.14 22.84
C PHE A 247 -4.59 1.35 22.67
N VAL A 248 -3.50 2.02 22.29
CA VAL A 248 -2.18 1.39 22.20
C VAL A 248 -1.45 1.55 23.55
N THR A 249 -1.78 0.72 24.52
CA THR A 249 -1.19 0.83 25.87
C THR A 249 0.31 0.47 25.87
N GLU A 250 0.80 -0.24 24.86
CA GLU A 250 2.22 -0.55 24.69
C GLU A 250 2.65 -0.52 23.22
N TRP A 251 3.79 0.14 22.94
CA TRP A 251 4.47 0.01 21.65
C TRP A 251 5.97 0.27 21.71
N GLY A 252 6.76 -0.35 20.83
CA GLY A 252 8.22 -0.17 20.74
C GLY A 252 8.72 0.28 19.37
N THR A 253 9.87 0.96 19.32
CA THR A 253 10.54 1.38 18.07
C THR A 253 11.36 0.25 17.42
N ILE A 254 11.65 -0.81 18.17
CA ILE A 254 12.55 -1.92 17.82
C ILE A 254 11.77 -3.23 17.60
N LEU A 255 12.45 -4.39 17.58
CA LEU A 255 11.79 -5.70 17.47
C LEU A 255 11.03 -6.03 18.76
N ASN A 256 10.02 -6.89 18.65
CA ASN A 256 9.23 -7.42 19.77
C ASN A 256 10.02 -8.24 20.80
N THR A 257 11.31 -8.47 20.57
CA THR A 257 12.21 -9.11 21.52
C THR A 257 12.82 -8.13 22.53
N GLY A 258 12.56 -6.83 22.40
CA GLY A 258 13.25 -5.78 23.17
C GLY A 258 14.67 -5.48 22.66
N GLN A 259 15.03 -6.01 21.48
CA GLN A 259 16.37 -5.88 20.90
C GLN A 259 16.36 -5.31 19.47
N GLY A 260 17.53 -4.90 18.99
CA GLY A 260 17.72 -4.39 17.63
C GLY A 260 17.75 -2.87 17.53
N GLU A 261 17.99 -2.36 16.33
CA GLU A 261 17.98 -0.93 16.05
C GLU A 261 16.55 -0.41 15.83
N PRO A 262 16.25 0.85 16.22
CA PRO A 262 14.96 1.46 15.96
C PRO A 262 14.65 1.56 14.47
N ASP A 263 13.43 1.19 14.08
CA ASP A 263 12.89 1.46 12.76
C ASP A 263 12.08 2.77 12.79
N LYS A 264 12.75 3.87 12.43
CA LYS A 264 12.17 5.21 12.47
C LYS A 264 11.06 5.40 11.43
N GLU A 265 11.17 4.79 10.26
CA GLU A 265 10.20 4.95 9.17
C GLU A 265 8.89 4.24 9.52
N SER A 266 8.98 2.97 9.95
CA SER A 266 7.84 2.21 10.42
C SER A 266 7.20 2.89 11.65
N THR A 267 8.02 3.39 12.59
CA THR A 267 7.52 4.13 13.75
C THR A 267 6.71 5.36 13.32
N ASN A 268 7.23 6.18 12.41
CA ASN A 268 6.52 7.36 11.91
C ASN A 268 5.20 6.98 11.21
N THR A 269 5.20 5.88 10.46
CA THR A 269 3.99 5.37 9.80
C THR A 269 2.92 4.96 10.81
N TRP A 270 3.31 4.28 11.88
CA TRP A 270 2.40 3.96 12.99
C TRP A 270 1.88 5.20 13.69
N MET A 271 2.76 6.15 14.03
CA MET A 271 2.35 7.38 14.71
C MET A 271 1.38 8.21 13.86
N ALA A 272 1.59 8.30 12.55
CA ALA A 272 0.65 8.94 11.63
C ALA A 272 -0.73 8.27 11.66
N PHE A 273 -0.77 6.94 11.61
CA PHE A 273 -2.02 6.18 11.73
C PHE A 273 -2.73 6.43 13.06
N LEU A 274 -2.03 6.35 14.20
CA LEU A 274 -2.64 6.58 15.50
C LEU A 274 -3.17 8.01 15.64
N LYS A 275 -2.42 9.00 15.15
CA LYS A 275 -2.81 10.40 15.15
C LYS A 275 -4.06 10.64 14.31
N GLU A 276 -4.11 10.09 13.09
CA GLU A 276 -5.27 10.19 12.19
C GLU A 276 -6.53 9.57 12.81
N LYS A 277 -6.40 8.42 13.47
CA LYS A 277 -7.53 7.71 14.07
C LYS A 277 -7.90 8.22 15.46
N GLY A 278 -7.11 9.13 16.03
CA GLY A 278 -7.30 9.64 17.39
C GLY A 278 -7.09 8.55 18.45
N ILE A 279 -6.15 7.63 18.23
CA ILE A 279 -5.81 6.53 19.16
C ILE A 279 -4.71 7.01 20.11
N SER A 280 -4.92 6.85 21.41
CA SER A 280 -3.93 7.16 22.45
C SER A 280 -2.84 6.09 22.53
N HIS A 281 -1.63 6.45 22.98
CA HIS A 281 -0.53 5.50 23.06
C HIS A 281 0.46 5.70 24.24
N ALA A 282 1.08 4.61 24.69
CA ALA A 282 2.21 4.65 25.62
C ALA A 282 3.41 3.80 25.13
N ASN A 283 4.60 4.42 25.06
CA ASN A 283 5.80 3.74 24.57
C ASN A 283 6.44 2.81 25.63
N TRP A 284 6.84 1.61 25.19
CA TRP A 284 7.71 0.67 25.91
C TRP A 284 9.19 0.88 25.57
N SER A 285 10.08 1.12 26.54
CA SER A 285 9.76 1.44 27.93
C SER A 285 10.64 2.51 28.53
N LEU A 286 10.08 3.24 29.49
CA LEU A 286 10.87 4.04 30.42
C LEU A 286 11.58 3.12 31.40
N SER A 287 12.81 2.79 31.04
CA SER A 287 13.79 2.06 31.83
C SER A 287 15.20 2.42 31.38
N ASP A 288 16.19 1.92 32.11
CA ASP A 288 17.61 1.95 31.78
C ASP A 288 18.20 0.53 31.78
N LYS A 289 17.38 -0.46 31.39
CA LYS A 289 17.77 -1.87 31.39
C LYS A 289 19.02 -2.07 30.53
N ALA A 290 19.98 -2.82 31.07
CA ALA A 290 21.24 -3.08 30.39
C ALA A 290 21.09 -4.05 29.21
N PHE A 291 22.10 -4.06 28.33
CA PHE A 291 22.23 -4.99 27.20
C PHE A 291 21.92 -6.44 27.66
N PRO A 292 21.12 -7.22 26.91
CA PRO A 292 20.80 -7.05 25.49
C PRO A 292 19.60 -6.15 25.14
N GLU A 293 18.90 -5.56 26.10
CA GLU A 293 17.78 -4.65 25.82
C GLU A 293 18.27 -3.37 25.13
N THR A 294 17.67 -3.02 23.99
CA THR A 294 17.96 -1.77 23.27
C THR A 294 16.76 -0.83 23.22
N GLY A 295 15.59 -1.28 23.68
CA GLY A 295 14.32 -0.54 23.64
C GLY A 295 14.14 0.48 24.75
N SER A 296 14.92 0.37 25.83
CA SER A 296 14.96 1.29 26.97
C SER A 296 15.07 2.74 26.51
N VAL A 297 14.26 3.65 27.06
CA VAL A 297 14.35 5.08 26.76
C VAL A 297 15.67 5.67 27.26
N VAL A 298 16.14 5.25 28.44
CA VAL A 298 17.33 5.80 29.10
C VAL A 298 18.53 4.87 28.87
N GLN A 299 19.72 5.45 28.72
CA GLN A 299 20.97 4.70 28.61
C GLN A 299 21.21 3.86 29.85
N ALA A 300 21.81 2.67 29.65
CA ALA A 300 21.94 1.67 30.70
C ALA A 300 22.60 2.19 32.00
N GLY A 301 21.95 1.91 33.14
CA GLY A 301 22.43 2.24 34.48
C GLY A 301 22.45 3.73 34.85
N GLN A 302 21.79 4.60 34.08
CA GLN A 302 21.70 6.04 34.39
C GLN A 302 20.49 6.39 35.28
N GLY A 303 19.50 5.50 35.37
CA GLY A 303 18.26 5.69 36.12
C GLY A 303 17.53 7.01 35.81
N VAL A 304 16.80 7.50 36.80
CA VAL A 304 16.07 8.79 36.74
C VAL A 304 17.01 9.97 36.41
N SER A 305 18.25 9.94 36.91
CA SER A 305 19.22 11.00 36.61
C SER A 305 19.60 11.07 35.12
N GLY A 306 19.59 9.93 34.43
CA GLY A 306 19.76 9.83 32.99
C GLY A 306 18.59 10.44 32.22
N LEU A 307 17.36 10.16 32.65
CA LEU A 307 16.16 10.77 32.08
C LEU A 307 16.23 12.30 32.16
N ILE A 308 16.47 12.85 33.36
CA ILE A 308 16.53 14.30 33.61
C ILE A 308 17.64 14.98 32.79
N SER A 309 18.77 14.31 32.62
CA SER A 309 19.93 14.83 31.89
C SER A 309 19.95 14.48 30.39
N ASN A 310 18.86 13.94 29.85
CA ASN A 310 18.74 13.47 28.46
C ASN A 310 19.86 12.50 28.03
N LYS A 311 20.23 11.56 28.89
CA LYS A 311 21.06 10.40 28.53
C LYS A 311 20.18 9.31 27.94
N LEU A 312 19.65 9.57 26.74
CA LEU A 312 18.68 8.72 26.07
C LEU A 312 19.36 7.75 25.10
N THR A 313 18.70 6.63 24.84
CA THR A 313 19.05 5.73 23.73
C THR A 313 18.53 6.31 22.40
N ALA A 314 18.85 5.67 21.28
CA ALA A 314 18.28 6.03 19.98
C ALA A 314 16.73 5.91 19.98
N SER A 315 16.19 4.87 20.63
CA SER A 315 14.75 4.71 20.87
C SER A 315 14.20 5.88 21.69
N GLY A 316 14.88 6.23 22.80
CA GLY A 316 14.46 7.30 23.70
C GLY A 316 14.38 8.69 23.04
N GLU A 317 15.32 9.03 22.14
CA GLU A 317 15.27 10.30 21.40
C GLU A 317 14.07 10.37 20.43
N ILE A 318 13.74 9.26 19.76
CA ILE A 318 12.57 9.17 18.88
C ILE A 318 11.28 9.35 19.70
N VAL A 319 11.17 8.60 20.80
CA VAL A 319 9.99 8.61 21.68
C VAL A 319 9.77 9.98 22.31
N LYS A 320 10.83 10.62 22.83
CA LYS A 320 10.76 11.98 23.36
C LYS A 320 10.19 12.96 22.35
N ASN A 321 10.67 12.91 21.11
CA ASN A 321 10.21 13.80 20.05
C ASN A 321 8.71 13.60 19.76
N ILE A 322 8.27 12.34 19.66
CA ILE A 322 6.85 12.00 19.45
C ILE A 322 5.98 12.58 20.57
N ILE A 323 6.33 12.33 21.84
CA ILE A 323 5.52 12.76 22.99
C ILE A 323 5.48 14.29 23.09
N GLN A 324 6.62 14.96 22.97
CA GLN A 324 6.69 16.43 23.07
C GLN A 324 5.82 17.14 22.03
N ASN A 325 5.65 16.54 20.86
CA ASN A 325 4.89 17.12 19.76
C ASN A 325 3.47 16.57 19.62
N TRP A 326 3.06 15.62 20.45
CA TRP A 326 1.78 14.92 20.24
C TRP A 326 0.57 15.86 20.38
N ASP A 327 0.49 16.67 21.42
CA ASP A 327 -0.66 17.56 21.65
C ASP A 327 -0.57 18.92 20.91
N THR A 328 0.43 19.09 20.05
CA THR A 328 0.44 20.22 19.12
C THR A 328 -0.68 20.02 18.10
N GLU A 329 -1.50 21.04 17.87
CA GLU A 329 -2.51 20.99 16.81
C GLU A 329 -1.81 20.78 15.47
N THR A 330 -1.69 19.53 15.03
CA THR A 330 -1.49 19.18 13.64
C THR A 330 -2.74 19.64 12.92
N SER A 331 -2.67 20.82 12.38
CA SER A 331 -3.81 21.48 11.79
C SER A 331 -4.33 20.69 10.60
N THR A 332 -5.48 20.03 10.75
CA THR A 332 -6.48 19.71 9.71
C THR A 332 -5.96 19.43 8.29
N GLY A 333 -5.42 18.23 8.06
CA GLY A 333 -5.20 17.68 6.72
C GLY A 333 -4.32 18.52 5.78
N PRO A 334 -4.23 18.12 4.50
CA PRO A 334 -3.54 18.91 3.47
C PRO A 334 -4.11 20.33 3.41
N LYS A 335 -3.24 21.33 3.59
CA LYS A 335 -3.61 22.74 3.53
C LYS A 335 -3.11 23.40 2.26
N THR A 336 -4.01 24.13 1.61
CA THR A 336 -3.63 25.06 0.55
C THR A 336 -3.42 26.46 1.13
N THR A 337 -2.18 26.95 1.10
CA THR A 337 -1.79 28.29 1.54
C THR A 337 -1.49 29.19 0.34
N GLN A 338 -2.21 30.30 0.23
CA GLN A 338 -2.00 31.32 -0.80
C GLN A 338 -1.10 32.43 -0.27
N CYS A 339 0.08 32.58 -0.87
CA CYS A 339 1.09 33.55 -0.44
C CYS A 339 1.33 34.63 -1.49
N SER A 340 1.45 35.87 -0.99
CA SER A 340 1.82 37.06 -1.78
C SER A 340 2.94 37.88 -1.13
N THR A 341 3.54 37.37 -0.05
CA THR A 341 4.67 37.99 0.66
C THR A 341 5.73 36.95 1.01
N ILE A 342 6.98 37.40 1.21
CA ILE A 342 8.10 36.53 1.60
C ILE A 342 7.86 35.87 2.95
N GLU A 343 7.32 36.61 3.91
CA GLU A 343 7.02 36.12 5.25
C GLU A 343 5.98 35.00 5.21
N CYS A 344 4.97 35.10 4.34
CA CYS A 344 3.99 34.04 4.14
C CYS A 344 4.66 32.77 3.60
N ILE A 345 5.50 32.91 2.56
CA ILE A 345 6.18 31.77 1.92
C ILE A 345 7.05 31.05 2.94
N ARG A 346 7.86 31.79 3.70
CA ARG A 346 8.72 31.23 4.74
C ARG A 346 7.92 30.51 5.83
N ALA A 347 6.88 31.15 6.36
CA ALA A 347 6.05 30.55 7.39
C ALA A 347 5.34 29.28 6.88
N ALA A 348 4.81 29.30 5.66
CA ALA A 348 4.13 28.16 5.06
C ALA A 348 5.11 26.98 4.84
N MET A 349 6.34 27.25 4.39
CA MET A 349 7.37 26.23 4.22
C MET A 349 7.86 25.67 5.56
N GLU A 350 7.97 26.51 6.59
CA GLU A 350 8.40 26.10 7.94
C GLU A 350 7.38 25.16 8.60
N THR A 351 6.08 25.37 8.37
CA THR A 351 5.01 24.56 8.97
C THR A 351 4.44 23.50 8.03
N ALA A 352 5.06 23.27 6.88
CA ALA A 352 4.54 22.36 5.86
C ALA A 352 4.43 20.91 6.36
N GLN A 353 3.42 20.20 5.90
CA GLN A 353 3.15 18.79 6.17
C GLN A 353 2.82 18.04 4.88
N ALA A 354 2.89 16.71 4.90
CA ALA A 354 2.59 15.88 3.73
C ALA A 354 1.20 16.19 3.15
N GLY A 355 1.16 16.54 1.86
CA GLY A 355 -0.03 16.94 1.12
C GLY A 355 -0.27 18.45 1.03
N ASP A 356 0.44 19.27 1.82
CA ASP A 356 0.27 20.72 1.78
C ASP A 356 0.62 21.33 0.41
N GLU A 357 -0.09 22.38 0.04
CA GLU A 357 0.11 23.15 -1.18
C GLU A 357 0.35 24.62 -0.86
N ILE A 358 1.54 25.13 -1.19
CA ILE A 358 1.94 26.52 -1.05
C ILE A 358 1.90 27.15 -2.45
N ILE A 359 0.92 28.04 -2.68
CA ILE A 359 0.70 28.72 -3.95
C ILE A 359 1.19 30.15 -3.84
N ILE A 360 2.03 30.58 -4.77
CA ILE A 360 2.68 31.89 -4.74
C ILE A 360 2.12 32.76 -5.87
N ALA A 361 1.50 33.89 -5.50
CA ALA A 361 0.96 34.84 -6.45
C ALA A 361 2.07 35.44 -7.35
N PRO A 362 1.78 35.80 -8.62
CA PRO A 362 2.75 36.43 -9.50
C PRO A 362 3.30 37.73 -8.89
N GLY A 363 4.61 37.93 -8.98
CA GLY A 363 5.26 39.10 -8.41
C GLY A 363 6.78 38.95 -8.29
N ASN A 364 7.45 40.03 -7.90
CA ASN A 364 8.89 40.02 -7.60
C ASN A 364 9.09 39.96 -6.09
N TYR A 365 9.74 38.91 -5.63
CA TYR A 365 10.03 38.64 -4.21
C TYR A 365 11.52 38.86 -3.99
N ASN A 366 11.87 40.08 -3.60
CA ASN A 366 13.27 40.48 -3.33
C ASN A 366 13.59 40.27 -1.86
N PHE A 367 14.34 39.21 -1.54
CA PHE A 367 14.73 38.92 -0.15
C PHE A 367 15.66 40.00 0.40
N GLN A 368 15.39 40.46 1.62
CA GLN A 368 16.21 41.48 2.30
C GLN A 368 17.19 40.88 3.31
N ASP A 369 17.00 39.60 3.64
CA ASP A 369 17.69 38.87 4.69
C ASP A 369 17.81 37.38 4.33
N LYS A 370 18.74 36.69 5.00
CA LYS A 370 19.01 35.26 4.86
C LYS A 370 18.62 34.56 6.16
N ILE A 371 18.12 33.34 6.07
CA ILE A 371 17.84 32.44 7.19
C ILE A 371 18.90 31.33 7.25
N GLN A 372 18.90 30.55 8.32
CA GLN A 372 19.74 29.35 8.41
C GLN A 372 18.97 28.16 7.85
N GLY A 373 19.57 27.45 6.91
CA GLY A 373 19.11 26.14 6.46
C GLY A 373 19.99 25.02 7.01
N ALA A 374 19.87 23.87 6.36
CA ALA A 374 20.77 22.73 6.41
C ALA A 374 22.23 23.07 6.73
N PHE A 375 22.87 22.32 7.63
CA PHE A 375 24.30 22.45 7.94
C PHE A 375 24.78 23.89 8.25
N ASN A 376 23.90 24.73 8.81
CA ASN A 376 24.16 26.15 9.11
C ASN A 376 24.56 26.96 7.86
N ARG A 377 23.99 26.61 6.71
CA ARG A 377 24.15 27.34 5.44
C ARG A 377 23.21 28.55 5.42
N SER A 378 23.69 29.66 4.89
CA SER A 378 22.85 30.83 4.61
C SER A 378 21.96 30.54 3.40
N VAL A 379 20.65 30.67 3.57
CA VAL A 379 19.65 30.42 2.52
C VAL A 379 18.56 31.49 2.55
N TYR A 380 17.76 31.62 1.49
CA TYR A 380 16.63 32.55 1.43
C TYR A 380 15.30 31.87 1.74
N LEU A 381 15.12 30.64 1.26
CA LEU A 381 14.02 29.74 1.55
C LEU A 381 14.56 28.36 1.95
N TYR A 382 13.89 27.73 2.90
CA TYR A 382 14.28 26.45 3.47
C TYR A 382 13.06 25.57 3.74
N GLY A 383 13.14 24.28 3.40
CA GLY A 383 12.10 23.29 3.68
C GLY A 383 12.68 21.96 4.15
N SER A 384 12.39 21.56 5.38
CA SER A 384 12.85 20.29 5.97
C SER A 384 11.73 19.28 6.21
N ALA A 385 10.48 19.65 5.91
CA ALA A 385 9.32 18.78 6.11
C ALA A 385 9.27 17.67 5.06
N ASN A 386 8.85 16.47 5.46
CA ASN A 386 8.70 15.34 4.55
C ASN A 386 7.26 15.28 4.00
N GLY A 387 7.14 15.25 2.68
CA GLY A 387 5.98 14.69 2.00
C GLY A 387 6.05 13.16 1.97
N ASN A 388 5.17 12.54 1.19
CA ASN A 388 5.32 11.14 0.81
C ASN A 388 4.88 10.94 -0.66
N SER A 389 5.11 9.74 -1.19
CA SER A 389 4.82 9.40 -2.60
C SER A 389 3.36 9.61 -3.00
N THR A 390 2.42 9.55 -2.05
CA THR A 390 0.99 9.76 -2.29
C THR A 390 0.58 11.23 -2.07
N ASN A 391 1.15 11.86 -1.03
CA ASN A 391 0.86 13.21 -0.57
C ASN A 391 2.15 14.05 -0.53
N PRO A 392 2.69 14.46 -1.70
CA PRO A 392 3.88 15.32 -1.75
C PRO A 392 3.54 16.72 -1.25
N ILE A 393 4.55 17.44 -0.76
CA ILE A 393 4.41 18.88 -0.46
C ILE A 393 4.58 19.64 -1.77
N ILE A 394 3.63 20.51 -2.11
CA ILE A 394 3.64 21.26 -3.37
C ILE A 394 4.01 22.72 -3.10
N LEU A 395 5.09 23.20 -3.71
CA LEU A 395 5.45 24.63 -3.74
C LEU A 395 5.36 25.12 -5.18
N ARG A 396 4.41 26.01 -5.48
CA ARG A 396 4.23 26.43 -6.87
C ARG A 396 3.89 27.89 -7.08
N GLY A 397 4.26 28.40 -8.25
CA GLY A 397 3.65 29.61 -8.78
C GLY A 397 2.15 29.41 -9.05
N GLU A 398 1.38 30.47 -8.86
CA GLU A 398 -0.04 30.48 -9.22
C GLU A 398 -0.25 30.33 -10.73
N SER A 399 0.70 30.85 -11.54
CA SER A 399 0.61 30.89 -13.00
C SER A 399 1.93 30.55 -13.67
N ALA A 400 1.98 29.43 -14.41
CA ALA A 400 3.14 29.02 -15.21
C ALA A 400 3.55 30.04 -16.29
N THR A 401 2.59 30.80 -16.84
CA THR A 401 2.86 31.84 -17.87
C THR A 401 3.26 33.20 -17.29
N ASN A 402 3.18 33.35 -15.96
CA ASN A 402 3.53 34.56 -15.23
C ASN A 402 4.05 34.15 -13.84
N PRO A 403 5.22 33.49 -13.78
CA PRO A 403 5.72 32.90 -12.54
C PRO A 403 6.12 34.00 -11.53
N PRO A 404 6.04 33.72 -10.22
CA PRO A 404 6.72 34.54 -9.23
C PRO A 404 8.24 34.49 -9.44
N VAL A 405 8.90 35.61 -9.20
CA VAL A 405 10.35 35.78 -9.37
C VAL A 405 11.00 35.94 -8.00
N PHE A 406 11.83 34.98 -7.63
CA PHE A 406 12.58 34.95 -6.38
C PHE A 406 13.98 35.51 -6.61
N SER A 407 14.29 36.64 -5.95
CA SER A 407 15.56 37.34 -6.10
C SER A 407 16.28 37.49 -4.77
N GLY A 408 17.47 36.91 -4.65
CA GLY A 408 18.35 37.15 -3.51
C GLY A 408 19.06 38.50 -3.58
N LEU A 409 19.97 38.73 -2.64
CA LEU A 409 20.70 40.00 -2.45
C LEU A 409 21.93 40.13 -3.36
N ASP A 410 22.64 39.01 -3.56
CA ASP A 410 23.97 38.99 -4.16
C ASP A 410 24.30 37.61 -4.75
N TYR A 411 25.33 37.56 -5.60
CA TYR A 411 25.81 36.33 -6.25
C TYR A 411 26.90 35.58 -5.45
N ASN A 412 27.28 36.05 -4.26
CA ASN A 412 28.46 35.55 -3.55
C ASN A 412 28.09 34.64 -2.37
N ASN A 413 26.90 34.82 -1.78
CA ASN A 413 26.46 34.05 -0.63
C ASN A 413 24.93 33.91 -0.61
N GLY A 414 24.43 32.70 -0.34
CA GLY A 414 23.02 32.42 -0.09
C GLY A 414 22.40 31.56 -1.18
N TYR A 415 21.85 30.41 -0.80
CA TYR A 415 21.07 29.56 -1.72
C TYR A 415 19.64 30.11 -1.81
N LEU A 416 19.08 30.22 -3.01
CA LEU A 416 17.72 30.73 -3.17
C LEU A 416 16.68 29.78 -2.56
N LEU A 417 16.89 28.47 -2.75
CA LEU A 417 16.06 27.42 -2.15
C LEU A 417 16.92 26.24 -1.71
N SER A 418 16.72 25.78 -0.48
CA SER A 418 17.32 24.55 0.05
C SER A 418 16.23 23.65 0.62
N ILE A 419 16.23 22.38 0.23
CA ILE A 419 15.27 21.37 0.67
C ILE A 419 16.04 20.17 1.24
N GLU A 420 15.68 19.79 2.47
CA GLU A 420 16.14 18.55 3.11
C GLU A 420 15.05 17.47 3.19
N GLY A 421 13.78 17.85 3.07
CA GLY A 421 12.67 16.92 3.20
C GLY A 421 12.39 16.14 1.91
N ASP A 422 11.85 14.93 2.05
CA ASP A 422 11.47 14.09 0.91
C ASP A 422 10.17 14.55 0.24
N TYR A 423 9.98 14.18 -1.03
CA TYR A 423 8.75 14.34 -1.81
C TYR A 423 8.22 15.79 -1.92
N TRP A 424 9.09 16.72 -2.33
CA TRP A 424 8.70 18.09 -2.69
C TRP A 424 8.44 18.24 -4.19
N ASN A 425 7.27 18.76 -4.55
CA ASN A 425 6.92 19.14 -5.91
C ASN A 425 7.05 20.67 -6.06
N ILE A 426 8.17 21.13 -6.59
CA ILE A 426 8.48 22.55 -6.79
C ILE A 426 8.30 22.90 -8.26
N LYS A 427 7.38 23.82 -8.58
CA LYS A 427 7.07 24.13 -9.98
C LYS A 427 6.64 25.55 -10.27
N ASP A 428 6.81 25.98 -11.52
CA ASP A 428 6.26 27.24 -12.04
C ASP A 428 6.82 28.50 -11.33
N ILE A 429 8.11 28.52 -10.98
CA ILE A 429 8.80 29.62 -10.26
C ILE A 429 10.08 30.02 -11.01
N GLU A 430 10.37 31.33 -11.03
CA GLU A 430 11.63 31.89 -11.52
C GLU A 430 12.56 32.23 -10.34
N PHE A 431 13.84 31.87 -10.46
CA PHE A 431 14.88 32.07 -9.45
C PHE A 431 16.06 32.84 -10.04
N LYS A 432 16.47 33.93 -9.37
CA LYS A 432 17.62 34.73 -9.78
C LYS A 432 18.41 35.34 -8.63
N THR A 433 19.68 35.67 -8.88
CA THR A 433 20.53 36.42 -7.96
C THR A 433 20.74 35.71 -6.61
N GLY A 434 21.45 34.58 -6.64
CA GLY A 434 21.95 33.87 -5.44
C GLY A 434 23.34 33.28 -5.69
N SER A 435 24.02 32.77 -4.66
CA SER A 435 25.27 32.03 -4.89
C SER A 435 24.99 30.67 -5.54
N LYS A 436 23.90 30.01 -5.14
CA LYS A 436 23.34 28.83 -5.79
C LYS A 436 21.83 29.02 -5.96
N GLY A 437 21.24 28.40 -6.97
CA GLY A 437 19.79 28.44 -7.17
C GLY A 437 19.06 27.53 -6.18
N ILE A 438 18.84 26.27 -6.57
CA ILE A 438 18.12 25.27 -5.81
C ILE A 438 19.07 24.16 -5.38
N VAL A 439 19.04 23.79 -4.11
CA VAL A 439 19.85 22.69 -3.56
C VAL A 439 18.94 21.68 -2.87
N LEU A 440 18.99 20.43 -3.31
CA LEU A 440 18.42 19.28 -2.61
C LEU A 440 19.56 18.59 -1.84
N ASP A 441 19.43 18.53 -0.52
CA ASP A 441 20.39 17.91 0.40
C ASP A 441 19.66 16.75 1.11
N ASN A 442 20.01 15.49 0.83
CA ASN A 442 19.32 14.30 1.34
C ASN A 442 17.78 14.29 1.11
N SER A 443 17.32 14.89 0.01
CA SER A 443 15.90 14.92 -0.37
C SER A 443 15.63 13.93 -1.50
N ASN A 444 14.67 13.04 -1.28
CA ASN A 444 14.35 11.93 -2.17
C ASN A 444 12.94 12.04 -2.73
N GLY A 445 12.74 11.58 -3.98
CA GLY A 445 11.42 11.55 -4.61
C GLY A 445 10.83 12.92 -4.98
N SER A 446 11.64 13.98 -4.92
CA SER A 446 11.23 15.36 -5.23
C SER A 446 11.20 15.63 -6.74
N LYS A 447 10.34 16.55 -7.16
CA LYS A 447 10.12 16.94 -8.56
C LYS A 447 10.31 18.44 -8.72
N LEU A 448 11.24 18.84 -9.57
CA LEU A 448 11.49 20.22 -9.97
C LEU A 448 10.96 20.40 -11.41
N LYS A 449 9.90 21.19 -11.60
CA LYS A 449 9.21 21.25 -12.91
C LYS A 449 8.96 22.66 -13.39
N ASN A 450 9.22 22.92 -14.68
CA ASN A 450 8.93 24.23 -15.31
C ASN A 450 9.51 25.40 -14.51
N LEU A 451 10.76 25.25 -14.05
CA LEU A 451 11.46 26.30 -13.31
C LEU A 451 12.36 27.09 -14.26
N VAL A 452 12.52 28.38 -13.99
CA VAL A 452 13.49 29.23 -14.66
C VAL A 452 14.56 29.62 -13.66
N VAL A 453 15.82 29.21 -13.87
CA VAL A 453 16.91 29.49 -12.91
C VAL A 453 18.03 30.21 -13.64
N HIS A 454 18.30 31.46 -13.27
CA HIS A 454 19.28 32.26 -14.00
C HIS A 454 19.95 33.35 -13.17
N ASP A 455 21.03 33.93 -13.70
CA ASP A 455 21.83 34.93 -13.01
C ASP A 455 22.28 34.42 -11.62
N ILE A 456 22.95 33.27 -11.63
CA ILE A 456 23.43 32.58 -10.43
C ILE A 456 24.95 32.72 -10.33
N GLY A 457 25.46 32.89 -9.11
CA GLY A 457 26.88 33.09 -8.84
C GLY A 457 27.75 31.88 -9.19
N GLU A 458 27.27 30.70 -8.82
CA GLU A 458 27.88 29.39 -9.05
C GLU A 458 26.85 28.51 -9.79
N GLU A 459 26.40 27.42 -9.17
CA GLU A 459 25.55 26.38 -9.75
C GLU A 459 24.04 26.71 -9.67
N ALA A 460 23.28 26.39 -10.72
CA ALA A 460 21.83 26.64 -10.73
C ALA A 460 21.02 25.61 -9.92
N ILE A 461 21.11 24.31 -10.22
CA ILE A 461 20.41 23.26 -9.45
C ILE A 461 21.38 22.15 -9.05
N HIS A 462 21.44 21.83 -7.74
CA HIS A 462 22.34 20.83 -7.17
C HIS A 462 21.56 19.76 -6.39
N LEU A 463 21.65 18.50 -6.83
CA LEU A 463 21.15 17.33 -6.11
C LEU A 463 22.34 16.63 -5.43
N ARG A 464 22.42 16.65 -4.09
CA ARG A 464 23.56 16.07 -3.37
C ARG A 464 23.17 15.44 -2.04
N ASP A 465 24.18 14.91 -1.35
CA ASP A 465 24.04 14.32 -0.01
C ASP A 465 22.99 13.21 0.06
N GLY A 466 23.06 12.25 -0.88
CA GLY A 466 22.12 11.13 -0.94
C GLY A 466 20.82 11.39 -1.68
N SER A 467 20.57 12.61 -2.16
CA SER A 467 19.34 12.98 -2.88
C SER A 467 19.10 12.08 -4.09
N SER A 468 18.14 11.15 -3.98
CA SER A 468 17.88 10.08 -4.95
C SER A 468 16.44 10.05 -5.44
N ASN A 469 16.23 9.44 -6.61
CA ASN A 469 14.90 9.28 -7.23
C ASN A 469 14.18 10.62 -7.51
N ASN A 470 14.94 11.69 -7.74
CA ASN A 470 14.39 13.01 -8.06
C ASN A 470 14.25 13.21 -9.57
N SER A 471 13.38 14.15 -9.97
CA SER A 471 13.20 14.54 -11.37
C SER A 471 13.31 16.05 -11.57
N ILE A 472 14.00 16.45 -12.64
CA ILE A 472 14.09 17.82 -13.14
C ILE A 472 13.50 17.83 -14.55
N ASP A 473 12.31 18.40 -14.73
CA ASP A 473 11.51 18.31 -15.95
C ASP A 473 11.13 19.70 -16.49
N GLY A 474 11.50 20.00 -17.74
CA GLY A 474 11.04 21.21 -18.41
C GLY A 474 11.64 22.51 -17.87
N CYS A 475 12.78 22.45 -17.18
CA CYS A 475 13.44 23.63 -16.59
C CYS A 475 14.29 24.40 -17.61
N THR A 476 14.34 25.72 -17.47
CA THR A 476 15.18 26.62 -18.29
C THR A 476 16.27 27.24 -17.44
N ILE A 477 17.54 27.03 -17.81
CA ILE A 477 18.72 27.43 -17.01
C ILE A 477 19.67 28.23 -17.89
N TYR A 478 20.07 29.43 -17.45
CA TYR A 478 21.00 30.29 -18.21
C TYR A 478 21.74 31.28 -17.29
N ASN A 479 22.82 31.90 -17.76
CA ASN A 479 23.56 32.92 -16.98
C ASN A 479 24.04 32.45 -15.59
N THR A 480 24.65 31.27 -15.47
CA THR A 480 25.26 30.76 -14.22
C THR A 480 26.74 31.14 -14.14
N GLY A 481 27.40 30.91 -12.99
CA GLY A 481 28.81 31.26 -12.80
C GLY A 481 29.14 32.75 -12.82
N ARG A 482 28.18 33.62 -12.45
CA ARG A 482 28.34 35.09 -12.43
C ARG A 482 29.50 35.57 -11.54
N THR A 483 29.87 34.81 -10.51
CA THR A 483 30.98 35.15 -9.59
C THR A 483 32.12 34.16 -9.67
N LYS A 484 31.84 32.90 -10.03
CA LYS A 484 32.85 31.85 -10.20
C LYS A 484 32.60 31.07 -11.49
N PRO A 485 33.15 31.52 -12.64
CA PRO A 485 32.87 30.91 -13.93
C PRO A 485 33.18 29.41 -14.00
N GLY A 486 34.29 28.96 -13.40
CA GLY A 486 34.67 27.54 -13.32
C GLY A 486 33.91 26.69 -12.27
N PHE A 487 32.88 27.24 -11.62
CA PHE A 487 31.93 26.53 -10.74
C PHE A 487 30.49 26.96 -11.09
N GLY A 488 30.28 27.27 -12.38
CA GLY A 488 29.05 27.82 -12.91
C GLY A 488 28.15 26.78 -13.56
N GLU A 489 28.06 25.57 -13.01
CA GLU A 489 27.34 24.47 -13.64
C GLU A 489 25.83 24.75 -13.73
N GLY A 490 25.20 24.30 -14.81
CA GLY A 490 23.74 24.40 -14.93
C GLY A 490 23.05 23.46 -13.95
N LEU A 491 23.37 22.17 -14.08
CA LEU A 491 22.79 21.08 -13.29
C LEU A 491 23.92 20.25 -12.68
N TYR A 492 23.81 19.92 -11.40
CA TYR A 492 24.83 19.17 -10.68
C TYR A 492 24.17 18.02 -9.93
N VAL A 493 24.60 16.78 -10.19
CA VAL A 493 24.13 15.57 -9.50
C VAL A 493 25.29 14.86 -8.80
N GLY A 494 25.18 14.71 -7.48
CA GLY A 494 26.14 13.99 -6.65
C GLY A 494 26.97 14.88 -5.72
N SER A 495 27.78 14.22 -4.91
CA SER A 495 28.65 14.82 -3.89
C SER A 495 30.12 14.67 -4.31
N ASP A 496 30.78 15.75 -4.74
CA ASP A 496 32.24 15.75 -5.08
C ASP A 496 33.16 15.26 -3.96
N LYS A 497 34.12 14.39 -4.28
CA LYS A 497 35.04 13.81 -3.29
C LYS A 497 35.77 14.84 -2.44
N GLY A 498 36.33 15.89 -3.01
CA GLY A 498 37.14 16.86 -2.26
C GLY A 498 36.35 17.92 -1.52
N GLN A 499 35.12 18.23 -1.94
CA GLN A 499 34.29 19.28 -1.34
C GLN A 499 33.27 18.74 -0.34
N HIS A 500 32.86 17.48 -0.49
CA HIS A 500 31.72 16.89 0.21
C HIS A 500 32.10 15.60 0.93
N ASP A 501 33.26 15.56 1.59
CA ASP A 501 33.79 14.36 2.28
C ASP A 501 32.85 13.76 3.33
N THR A 502 31.97 14.56 3.91
CA THR A 502 31.01 14.13 4.93
C THR A 502 29.62 13.80 4.38
N TYR A 503 29.38 14.02 3.09
CA TYR A 503 28.06 13.82 2.48
C TYR A 503 27.91 12.40 1.95
N GLU A 504 26.67 11.91 1.96
CA GLU A 504 26.32 10.69 1.25
C GLU A 504 26.56 10.89 -0.25
N ARG A 505 27.23 9.91 -0.85
CA ARG A 505 27.69 9.95 -2.25
C ARG A 505 26.61 9.44 -3.20
N ALA A 506 25.79 8.51 -2.73
CA ALA A 506 24.79 7.81 -3.53
C ALA A 506 23.59 8.71 -3.87
N CYS A 507 23.72 9.58 -4.88
CA CYS A 507 22.62 10.38 -5.42
C CYS A 507 21.98 9.70 -6.63
N ASN A 508 21.34 8.55 -6.40
CA ASN A 508 21.01 7.60 -7.45
C ASN A 508 19.66 7.87 -8.13
N ASN A 509 19.48 7.32 -9.32
CA ASN A 509 18.20 7.27 -10.05
C ASN A 509 17.58 8.66 -10.31
N ASN A 510 18.39 9.69 -10.44
CA ASN A 510 17.93 11.05 -10.74
C ASN A 510 17.73 11.24 -12.24
N THR A 511 16.65 11.91 -12.63
CA THR A 511 16.31 12.16 -14.05
C THR A 511 16.31 13.65 -14.35
N ILE A 512 16.96 14.02 -15.45
CA ILE A 512 16.95 15.36 -16.04
C ILE A 512 16.34 15.22 -17.43
N GLU A 513 15.19 15.84 -17.65
CA GLU A 513 14.48 15.73 -18.93
C GLU A 513 13.82 17.02 -19.41
N ASN A 514 13.69 17.16 -20.72
CA ASN A 514 13.00 18.26 -21.39
C ASN A 514 13.52 19.67 -21.03
N CYS A 515 14.75 19.78 -20.50
CA CYS A 515 15.32 21.04 -20.02
C CYS A 515 16.04 21.81 -21.14
N THR A 516 16.08 23.13 -21.02
CA THR A 516 16.93 24.01 -21.84
C THR A 516 18.04 24.58 -20.97
N VAL A 517 19.30 24.34 -21.34
CA VAL A 517 20.49 24.74 -20.58
C VAL A 517 21.41 25.60 -21.45
N GLY A 518 21.68 26.81 -20.98
CA GLY A 518 22.33 27.87 -21.74
C GLY A 518 21.32 28.89 -22.31
N PRO A 519 21.81 30.03 -22.85
CA PRO A 519 23.22 30.39 -23.00
C PRO A 519 23.87 30.87 -21.68
N ASN A 520 25.18 31.09 -21.71
CA ASN A 520 25.99 31.61 -20.61
C ASN A 520 25.94 30.75 -19.34
N VAL A 521 25.91 29.44 -19.51
CA VAL A 521 26.32 28.51 -18.45
C VAL A 521 27.84 28.39 -18.58
N THR A 522 28.58 28.95 -17.62
CA THR A 522 30.03 29.18 -17.80
C THR A 522 30.89 27.95 -17.52
N ALA A 523 30.34 26.95 -16.85
CA ALA A 523 30.92 25.63 -16.69
C ALA A 523 30.12 24.59 -17.53
N GLU A 524 30.07 23.34 -17.10
CA GLU A 524 29.32 22.27 -17.75
C GLU A 524 27.80 22.50 -17.62
N GLY A 525 27.05 22.11 -18.65
CA GLY A 525 25.59 22.11 -18.62
C GLY A 525 25.06 21.12 -17.57
N VAL A 526 25.67 19.93 -17.49
CA VAL A 526 25.44 18.96 -16.41
C VAL A 526 26.77 18.40 -15.89
N ASP A 527 26.97 18.39 -14.57
CA ASP A 527 28.06 17.65 -13.92
C ASP A 527 27.51 16.55 -13.01
N VAL A 528 27.79 15.30 -13.37
CA VAL A 528 27.46 14.11 -12.58
C VAL A 528 28.72 13.63 -11.87
N LYS A 529 28.70 13.62 -10.53
CA LYS A 529 29.85 13.23 -9.69
C LYS A 529 29.95 11.73 -9.43
N GLU A 530 31.16 11.31 -9.06
CA GLU A 530 31.46 9.97 -8.60
C GLU A 530 30.56 9.53 -7.42
N GLY A 531 30.30 8.24 -7.31
CA GLY A 531 29.40 7.65 -6.31
C GLY A 531 27.92 7.63 -6.74
N THR A 532 27.56 8.43 -7.75
CA THR A 532 26.22 8.46 -8.34
C THR A 532 26.01 7.32 -9.32
N MET A 533 24.82 6.69 -9.27
CA MET A 533 24.36 5.69 -10.23
C MET A 533 23.05 6.07 -10.92
N ASN A 534 22.84 5.53 -12.13
CA ASN A 534 21.54 5.58 -12.82
C ASN A 534 21.02 7.01 -13.07
N THR A 535 21.91 7.98 -13.32
CA THR A 535 21.47 9.32 -13.73
C THR A 535 21.06 9.29 -15.19
N ILE A 536 19.86 9.78 -15.48
CA ILE A 536 19.29 9.86 -16.82
C ILE A 536 19.26 11.33 -17.25
N ILE A 537 19.77 11.63 -18.43
CA ILE A 537 19.76 12.96 -19.05
C ILE A 537 19.19 12.80 -20.46
N ARG A 538 17.96 13.28 -20.69
CA ARG A 538 17.28 13.07 -21.97
C ARG A 538 16.44 14.23 -22.48
N ASN A 539 16.20 14.28 -23.79
CA ASN A 539 15.32 15.26 -24.43
C ASN A 539 15.66 16.74 -24.09
N CYS A 540 16.89 17.03 -23.65
CA CYS A 540 17.32 18.37 -23.28
C CYS A 540 17.98 19.09 -24.46
N VAL A 541 17.97 20.43 -24.41
CA VAL A 541 18.67 21.29 -25.37
C VAL A 541 19.76 22.06 -24.64
N PHE A 542 20.99 21.96 -25.15
CA PHE A 542 22.17 22.62 -24.59
C PHE A 542 22.76 23.63 -25.58
N SER A 543 23.19 24.78 -25.06
CA SER A 543 23.98 25.79 -25.77
C SER A 543 25.36 25.92 -25.15
N ALA A 544 26.42 25.86 -25.97
CA ALA A 544 27.80 26.09 -25.52
C ALA A 544 28.20 27.57 -25.48
N GLU A 545 27.31 28.49 -25.89
CA GLU A 545 27.55 29.93 -25.77
C GLU A 545 27.87 30.29 -24.30
N GLY A 546 29.04 30.89 -24.07
CA GLY A 546 29.46 31.38 -22.76
C GLY A 546 30.18 30.38 -21.85
N ILE A 547 30.39 29.12 -22.27
CA ILE A 547 31.29 28.18 -21.57
C ILE A 547 32.71 28.77 -21.54
N SER A 548 33.31 28.82 -20.34
CA SER A 548 34.48 29.64 -20.05
C SER A 548 35.83 28.95 -20.29
N GLY A 549 35.90 27.63 -20.19
CA GLY A 549 37.16 26.89 -20.20
C GLY A 549 37.92 26.89 -18.87
N GLU A 550 37.46 27.66 -17.88
CA GLU A 550 38.02 27.62 -16.53
C GLU A 550 37.75 26.25 -15.87
N ASN A 551 38.64 25.81 -14.98
CA ASN A 551 38.53 24.50 -14.29
C ASN A 551 38.34 23.27 -15.20
N SER A 552 38.72 23.35 -16.48
CA SER A 552 38.50 22.29 -17.47
C SER A 552 37.04 22.15 -17.92
N SER A 553 36.26 23.24 -17.84
CA SER A 553 34.93 23.32 -18.44
C SER A 553 35.01 23.47 -19.95
N ASP A 554 35.12 22.34 -20.64
CA ASP A 554 35.25 22.24 -22.10
C ASP A 554 34.35 21.14 -22.71
N ALA A 555 33.28 20.77 -22.00
CA ALA A 555 32.26 19.80 -22.40
C ALA A 555 30.84 20.32 -22.09
N PHE A 556 29.80 19.76 -22.73
CA PHE A 556 28.42 20.04 -22.30
C PHE A 556 28.07 19.26 -21.03
N ILE A 557 28.57 18.03 -20.92
CA ILE A 557 28.29 17.14 -19.79
C ILE A 557 29.59 16.51 -19.30
N ASP A 558 29.81 16.55 -17.99
CA ASP A 558 30.83 15.78 -17.29
C ASP A 558 30.16 14.58 -16.59
N LEU A 559 30.45 13.36 -17.04
CA LEU A 559 29.82 12.12 -16.56
C LEU A 559 30.82 11.26 -15.78
N LYS A 560 30.89 11.47 -14.46
CA LYS A 560 31.80 10.75 -13.54
C LYS A 560 31.14 9.53 -12.88
N GLY A 561 29.81 9.46 -12.84
CA GLY A 561 29.04 8.37 -12.24
C GLY A 561 29.12 7.03 -12.98
N ALA A 562 28.35 6.05 -12.52
CA ALA A 562 28.17 4.76 -13.16
C ALA A 562 26.72 4.56 -13.63
N TYR A 563 26.49 3.73 -14.64
CA TYR A 563 25.14 3.55 -15.22
C TYR A 563 24.50 4.88 -15.61
N GLY A 564 25.28 5.81 -16.16
CA GLY A 564 24.78 7.08 -16.66
C GLY A 564 24.22 6.95 -18.07
N PHE A 565 23.04 7.52 -18.32
CA PHE A 565 22.35 7.46 -19.61
C PHE A 565 22.14 8.87 -20.17
N VAL A 566 22.74 9.15 -21.32
CA VAL A 566 22.62 10.45 -22.01
C VAL A 566 22.05 10.22 -23.41
N TYR A 567 20.78 10.54 -23.62
CA TYR A 567 20.13 10.24 -24.91
C TYR A 567 19.07 11.20 -25.39
N ARG A 568 18.85 11.28 -26.71
CA ARG A 568 17.85 12.18 -27.34
C ARG A 568 18.02 13.66 -27.00
N ASN A 569 19.23 14.09 -26.62
CA ASN A 569 19.53 15.50 -26.36
C ASN A 569 19.99 16.22 -27.64
N THR A 570 19.84 17.54 -27.66
CA THR A 570 20.39 18.41 -28.72
C THR A 570 21.48 19.30 -28.14
N PHE A 571 22.69 19.22 -28.69
CA PHE A 571 23.85 19.99 -28.27
C PHE A 571 24.25 21.00 -29.35
N ASN A 572 24.22 22.30 -29.02
CA ASN A 572 24.52 23.37 -29.97
C ASN A 572 25.84 24.07 -29.61
N VAL A 573 26.78 24.13 -30.56
CA VAL A 573 28.08 24.78 -30.33
C VAL A 573 27.96 26.28 -30.17
N ASP A 574 26.95 26.90 -30.79
CA ASP A 574 26.58 28.32 -30.68
C ASP A 574 27.76 29.31 -30.67
N GLY A 575 28.73 29.06 -31.56
CA GLY A 575 29.92 29.90 -31.75
C GLY A 575 31.02 29.72 -30.70
N SER A 576 30.90 28.75 -29.79
CA SER A 576 31.92 28.46 -28.78
C SER A 576 33.25 28.02 -29.42
N GLU A 577 34.34 28.67 -29.01
CA GLU A 577 35.72 28.33 -29.40
C GLU A 577 36.40 27.41 -28.37
N VAL A 578 35.74 27.15 -27.23
CA VAL A 578 36.34 26.47 -26.06
C VAL A 578 35.98 24.99 -26.00
N ILE A 579 34.74 24.64 -26.35
CA ILE A 579 34.26 23.27 -26.19
C ILE A 579 35.03 22.28 -27.09
N ASN A 580 35.35 21.11 -26.53
CA ASN A 580 36.16 20.07 -27.18
C ASN A 580 35.43 18.72 -27.27
N THR A 581 34.35 18.51 -26.53
CA THR A 581 33.54 17.28 -26.60
C THR A 581 32.08 17.55 -26.27
N GLY A 582 31.21 16.64 -26.72
CA GLY A 582 29.85 16.49 -26.25
C GLY A 582 29.81 16.14 -24.77
N VAL A 583 30.21 14.90 -24.48
CA VAL A 583 30.19 14.31 -23.14
C VAL A 583 31.60 13.88 -22.74
N ASP A 584 32.09 14.36 -21.62
CA ASP A 584 33.26 13.80 -20.97
C ASP A 584 32.83 12.61 -20.10
N PHE A 585 33.50 11.47 -20.22
CA PHE A 585 33.34 10.35 -19.32
C PHE A 585 34.68 10.06 -18.64
N LEU A 586 34.63 9.76 -17.34
CA LEU A 586 35.84 9.57 -16.57
C LEU A 586 35.64 8.68 -15.33
N ASP A 587 36.74 8.03 -14.96
CA ASP A 587 36.90 7.36 -13.68
C ASP A 587 37.80 8.23 -12.79
N ARG A 588 37.28 8.63 -11.62
CA ARG A 588 38.01 9.50 -10.68
C ARG A 588 38.99 8.74 -9.78
N GLY A 589 39.08 7.42 -9.87
CA GLY A 589 39.97 6.57 -9.07
C GLY A 589 39.67 6.65 -7.58
N THR A 590 38.40 6.89 -7.21
CA THR A 590 38.03 7.26 -5.84
C THR A 590 37.71 6.08 -4.94
N GLY A 591 37.53 4.89 -5.51
CA GLY A 591 36.99 3.71 -4.82
C GLY A 591 35.45 3.67 -4.77
N PHE A 592 34.78 4.71 -5.26
CA PHE A 592 33.33 4.76 -5.43
C PHE A 592 32.92 4.26 -6.83
N ASN A 593 31.62 4.12 -7.07
CA ASN A 593 31.11 3.86 -8.41
C ASN A 593 31.42 5.06 -9.33
N THR A 594 32.27 4.86 -10.33
CA THR A 594 32.68 5.92 -11.24
C THR A 594 33.07 5.35 -12.60
N GLY A 595 32.73 6.06 -13.68
CA GLY A 595 33.17 5.75 -15.04
C GLY A 595 32.81 4.35 -15.55
N PHE A 596 31.75 3.71 -15.03
CA PHE A 596 31.41 2.32 -15.34
C PHE A 596 30.02 2.20 -15.96
N ARG A 597 29.90 1.50 -17.09
CA ARG A 597 28.62 1.21 -17.78
C ARG A 597 27.82 2.47 -18.14
N ASN A 598 28.45 3.41 -18.84
CA ASN A 598 27.77 4.62 -19.30
C ASN A 598 27.31 4.48 -20.76
N ALA A 599 26.15 5.03 -21.10
CA ALA A 599 25.56 4.96 -22.43
C ALA A 599 25.20 6.34 -22.97
N ILE A 600 25.67 6.66 -24.17
CA ILE A 600 25.47 7.96 -24.84
C ILE A 600 24.94 7.70 -26.25
N PHE A 601 23.65 7.93 -26.50
CA PHE A 601 23.01 7.49 -27.74
C PHE A 601 21.87 8.37 -28.23
N GLU A 602 21.53 8.30 -29.52
CA GLU A 602 20.40 9.06 -30.11
C GLU A 602 20.46 10.59 -29.91
N ASN A 603 21.62 11.17 -29.59
CA ASN A 603 21.76 12.61 -29.42
C ASN A 603 22.04 13.30 -30.76
N THR A 604 21.70 14.58 -30.87
CA THR A 604 22.01 15.44 -32.01
C THR A 604 23.05 16.50 -31.63
N TYR A 605 24.18 16.52 -32.32
CA TYR A 605 25.28 17.47 -32.12
C TYR A 605 25.37 18.46 -33.28
N ASN A 606 24.98 19.71 -33.04
CA ASN A 606 25.10 20.81 -33.98
C ASN A 606 26.44 21.52 -33.77
N LEU A 607 27.48 21.02 -34.46
CA LEU A 607 28.89 21.35 -34.23
C LEU A 607 29.44 22.46 -35.15
N GLY A 608 28.68 22.85 -36.18
CA GLY A 608 29.09 23.92 -37.11
C GLY A 608 30.43 23.63 -37.81
N SER A 609 31.25 24.66 -38.01
CA SER A 609 32.56 24.51 -38.69
C SER A 609 33.59 23.73 -37.88
N ARG A 610 33.37 23.52 -36.58
CA ARG A 610 34.27 22.80 -35.67
C ARG A 610 33.93 21.31 -35.53
N ALA A 611 33.07 20.77 -36.40
CA ALA A 611 32.65 19.37 -36.34
C ALA A 611 33.81 18.36 -36.33
N SER A 612 34.94 18.66 -36.97
CA SER A 612 36.12 17.78 -36.96
C SER A 612 37.01 17.91 -35.71
N GLU A 613 36.72 18.86 -34.82
CA GLU A 613 37.50 19.13 -33.59
C GLU A 613 36.81 18.62 -32.33
N ILE A 614 35.48 18.49 -32.37
CA ILE A 614 34.64 18.18 -31.21
C ILE A 614 34.18 16.73 -31.30
N SER A 615 34.52 15.88 -30.33
CA SER A 615 34.02 14.50 -30.29
C SER A 615 32.63 14.40 -29.66
N THR A 616 31.88 13.35 -29.97
CA THR A 616 30.59 13.05 -29.31
C THR A 616 30.82 12.74 -27.84
N ALA A 617 31.86 11.94 -27.56
CA ALA A 617 32.30 11.60 -26.23
C ALA A 617 33.83 11.65 -26.12
N ARG A 618 34.37 11.89 -24.93
CA ARG A 618 35.82 11.93 -24.67
C ARG A 618 36.15 11.31 -23.33
N LYS A 619 37.21 10.49 -23.30
CA LYS A 619 37.77 9.95 -22.06
C LYS A 619 38.63 11.02 -21.38
N LYS A 620 38.09 11.73 -20.38
CA LYS A 620 38.79 12.84 -19.71
C LYS A 620 39.89 12.37 -18.76
N GLN A 621 39.60 11.35 -17.93
CA GLN A 621 40.50 10.88 -16.87
C GLN A 621 40.25 9.41 -16.51
N GLY A 622 41.28 8.74 -15.99
CA GLY A 622 41.17 7.45 -15.31
C GLY A 622 41.09 6.24 -16.23
N SER A 623 40.46 5.18 -15.73
CA SER A 623 40.25 3.93 -16.45
C SER A 623 38.74 3.59 -16.50
N PRO A 624 37.91 4.44 -17.14
CA PRO A 624 36.49 4.12 -17.30
C PRO A 624 36.31 2.85 -18.13
N GLU A 625 35.30 2.07 -17.82
CA GLU A 625 35.01 0.77 -18.44
C GLU A 625 33.57 0.70 -18.94
N GLN A 626 33.36 -0.01 -20.05
CA GLN A 626 32.04 -0.26 -20.62
C GLN A 626 31.28 1.05 -20.93
N THR A 627 31.94 2.04 -21.53
CA THR A 627 31.24 3.20 -22.11
C THR A 627 30.78 2.85 -23.52
N HIS A 628 29.50 3.06 -23.80
CA HIS A 628 28.87 2.76 -25.09
C HIS A 628 28.35 4.04 -25.75
N VAL A 629 28.64 4.22 -27.04
CA VAL A 629 28.26 5.40 -27.82
C VAL A 629 27.75 4.97 -29.19
N TRP A 630 26.46 5.16 -29.49
CA TRP A 630 25.87 4.72 -30.78
C TRP A 630 24.70 5.61 -31.22
N ASP A 631 24.33 5.54 -32.50
CA ASP A 631 23.17 6.24 -33.09
C ASP A 631 23.06 7.75 -32.81
N ASN A 632 24.19 8.41 -32.55
CA ASN A 632 24.25 9.87 -32.43
C ASN A 632 24.36 10.52 -33.81
N ILE A 633 23.68 11.65 -34.01
CA ILE A 633 23.68 12.46 -35.22
C ILE A 633 24.64 13.64 -35.05
N ARG A 634 25.53 13.86 -36.02
CA ARG A 634 26.46 15.00 -36.05
C ARG A 634 26.16 15.91 -37.24
N ASN A 635 26.05 17.22 -36.99
CA ASN A 635 25.70 18.24 -37.97
C ASN A 635 26.77 19.35 -38.04
N PRO A 636 27.55 19.45 -39.14
CA PRO A 636 27.64 18.49 -40.25
C PRO A 636 28.27 17.15 -39.84
N ASN A 637 28.05 16.11 -40.65
CA ASN A 637 28.67 14.81 -40.45
C ASN A 637 30.20 14.91 -40.54
N SER A 638 30.92 14.26 -39.63
CA SER A 638 32.37 14.30 -39.51
C SER A 638 32.90 13.04 -38.82
N VAL A 639 34.22 12.83 -38.82
CA VAL A 639 34.86 11.79 -38.00
C VAL A 639 34.62 12.11 -36.52
N ASP A 640 34.21 11.11 -35.74
CA ASP A 640 33.76 11.32 -34.35
C ASP A 640 34.91 11.38 -33.33
N PHE A 641 35.87 10.45 -33.42
CA PHE A 641 37.01 10.37 -32.51
C PHE A 641 38.34 10.68 -33.23
N PRO A 642 38.55 11.90 -33.73
CA PRO A 642 39.80 12.27 -34.40
C PRO A 642 40.96 12.56 -33.42
N ILE A 643 40.70 12.58 -32.10
CA ILE A 643 41.68 12.96 -31.06
C ILE A 643 42.44 11.71 -30.57
N SER A 644 43.77 11.74 -30.62
CA SER A 644 44.65 10.63 -30.27
C SER A 644 44.84 10.42 -28.75
N ASP A 645 43.82 10.72 -27.94
CA ASP A 645 43.87 10.61 -26.47
C ASP A 645 43.56 9.19 -25.95
N GLY A 646 43.29 8.26 -26.87
CA GLY A 646 42.98 6.87 -26.58
C GLY A 646 41.49 6.60 -26.32
N THR A 647 40.61 7.60 -26.45
CA THR A 647 39.15 7.46 -26.31
C THR A 647 38.60 6.33 -27.20
N GLU A 648 39.07 6.23 -28.44
CA GLU A 648 38.65 5.20 -29.41
C GLU A 648 38.82 3.76 -28.90
N ASN A 649 39.74 3.52 -27.95
CA ASN A 649 40.01 2.19 -27.40
C ASN A 649 39.09 1.82 -26.23
N LEU A 650 38.31 2.77 -25.69
CA LEU A 650 37.45 2.58 -24.52
C LEU A 650 35.96 2.69 -24.85
N VAL A 651 35.63 3.33 -25.98
CA VAL A 651 34.25 3.46 -26.46
C VAL A 651 33.83 2.21 -27.22
N ASN A 652 32.67 1.69 -26.86
CA ASN A 652 32.00 0.62 -27.58
C ASN A 652 30.90 1.21 -28.47
N ASN A 653 31.03 1.04 -29.79
CA ASN A 653 30.12 1.66 -30.76
C ASN A 653 28.84 0.83 -31.04
N PHE A 654 28.28 0.19 -30.02
CA PHE A 654 27.09 -0.64 -30.12
C PHE A 654 26.28 -0.55 -28.83
N CYS A 655 24.97 -0.79 -28.90
CA CYS A 655 24.12 -0.78 -27.73
C CYS A 655 24.38 -2.01 -26.83
N PRO A 656 24.53 -1.83 -25.51
CA PRO A 656 24.77 -2.93 -24.55
C PRO A 656 23.47 -3.56 -24.02
N ASP A 657 23.49 -4.86 -23.71
CA ASP A 657 22.34 -5.60 -23.14
C ASP A 657 21.80 -5.02 -21.81
N TRP A 658 22.60 -4.20 -21.11
CA TRP A 658 22.21 -3.53 -19.87
C TRP A 658 21.67 -2.11 -20.08
N ASN A 659 21.50 -1.66 -21.33
CA ASN A 659 20.99 -0.32 -21.63
C ASN A 659 19.58 -0.12 -21.07
N ILE A 660 19.26 1.14 -20.71
CA ILE A 660 17.93 1.50 -20.17
C ILE A 660 16.83 1.41 -21.23
N GLU A 661 17.17 1.62 -22.50
CA GLU A 661 16.29 1.39 -23.64
C GLU A 661 16.74 0.12 -24.36
N PRO A 662 15.84 -0.79 -24.75
CA PRO A 662 16.22 -2.02 -25.44
C PRO A 662 16.96 -1.72 -26.75
N CYS A 663 18.08 -2.42 -26.99
CA CYS A 663 19.02 -2.15 -28.08
C CYS A 663 18.52 -2.37 -29.50
N ASN A 664 17.48 -3.17 -29.63
CA ASN A 664 16.55 -3.02 -30.71
C ASN A 664 15.32 -2.45 -30.01
N PRO A 665 14.83 -1.25 -30.37
CA PRO A 665 13.47 -0.92 -30.01
C PRO A 665 12.63 -2.03 -30.64
N VAL A 666 12.23 -2.99 -29.80
CA VAL A 666 10.96 -3.64 -30.00
C VAL A 666 10.04 -2.44 -30.02
N ASP A 667 9.32 -2.21 -31.12
CA ASP A 667 8.08 -1.47 -31.00
C ASP A 667 7.38 -2.15 -29.82
N GLU A 668 7.43 -1.57 -28.62
CA GLU A 668 6.53 -1.95 -27.55
C GLU A 668 5.20 -1.43 -28.08
N THR A 669 4.62 -2.25 -28.95
CA THR A 669 3.26 -2.12 -29.39
C THR A 669 2.47 -2.14 -28.11
N ASN A 670 1.93 -0.97 -27.73
CA ASN A 670 0.95 -0.82 -26.66
C ASN A 670 0.10 -2.10 -26.57
N GLN A 671 0.20 -2.79 -25.44
CA GLN A 671 -0.48 -4.06 -25.25
C GLN A 671 -1.94 -3.76 -24.99
N ALA A 672 -2.78 -4.02 -26.00
CA ALA A 672 -4.21 -3.77 -25.88
C ALA A 672 -4.80 -4.39 -24.58
N PRO A 673 -5.72 -3.69 -23.90
CA PRO A 673 -6.20 -4.09 -22.59
C PRO A 673 -6.95 -5.41 -22.64
N THR A 674 -7.05 -6.09 -21.51
CA THR A 674 -7.91 -7.27 -21.38
C THR A 674 -9.31 -6.86 -20.94
N ILE A 675 -10.35 -7.43 -21.55
CA ILE A 675 -11.75 -7.15 -21.23
C ILE A 675 -12.59 -8.43 -21.18
N SER A 676 -13.49 -8.51 -20.20
CA SER A 676 -14.47 -9.59 -20.07
C SER A 676 -15.77 -9.09 -19.44
N PHE A 677 -16.90 -9.71 -19.80
CA PHE A 677 -18.14 -9.49 -19.04
C PHE A 677 -18.06 -10.24 -17.71
N LEU A 678 -18.36 -9.56 -16.60
CA LEU A 678 -18.58 -10.16 -15.28
C LEU A 678 -20.03 -10.64 -15.11
N SER A 679 -20.96 -9.96 -15.77
CA SER A 679 -22.37 -10.35 -15.84
C SER A 679 -23.02 -9.70 -17.05
N PRO A 680 -23.71 -10.45 -17.93
CA PRO A 680 -23.68 -11.90 -18.11
C PRO A 680 -22.34 -12.38 -18.69
N VAL A 681 -21.81 -13.52 -18.23
CA VAL A 681 -20.53 -14.07 -18.72
C VAL A 681 -20.64 -14.92 -20.00
N ASN A 682 -21.87 -15.29 -20.40
CA ASN A 682 -22.17 -16.15 -21.55
C ASN A 682 -23.37 -15.58 -22.34
N ASN A 683 -23.65 -16.15 -23.52
CA ASN A 683 -24.90 -15.87 -24.25
C ASN A 683 -26.13 -16.15 -23.38
N ILE A 684 -27.14 -15.29 -23.46
CA ILE A 684 -28.36 -15.37 -22.65
C ILE A 684 -29.62 -15.33 -23.50
N THR A 685 -30.69 -15.97 -23.02
CA THR A 685 -32.04 -15.87 -23.61
C THR A 685 -32.99 -15.29 -22.56
N LEU A 686 -33.70 -14.22 -22.90
CA LEU A 686 -34.64 -13.52 -22.02
C LEU A 686 -36.01 -13.40 -22.68
N VAL A 687 -37.08 -13.37 -21.88
CA VAL A 687 -38.44 -13.10 -22.37
C VAL A 687 -38.67 -11.59 -22.39
N GLU A 688 -39.44 -11.07 -23.36
CA GLU A 688 -39.86 -9.65 -23.38
C GLU A 688 -40.35 -9.16 -22.00
N GLY A 689 -39.95 -7.95 -21.61
CA GLY A 689 -40.21 -7.40 -20.26
C GLY A 689 -39.14 -7.74 -19.21
N TYR A 690 -37.99 -8.26 -19.65
CA TYR A 690 -36.83 -8.52 -18.81
C TYR A 690 -36.22 -7.24 -18.20
N ASN A 691 -35.40 -7.43 -17.16
CA ASN A 691 -34.55 -6.39 -16.58
C ASN A 691 -33.08 -6.85 -16.65
N LEU A 692 -32.32 -6.32 -17.61
CA LEU A 692 -30.94 -6.71 -17.87
C LEU A 692 -29.96 -5.74 -17.23
N GLN A 693 -28.99 -6.28 -16.51
CA GLN A 693 -27.82 -5.54 -16.02
C GLN A 693 -26.56 -6.12 -16.63
N VAL A 694 -25.63 -5.23 -16.99
CA VAL A 694 -24.34 -5.61 -17.56
C VAL A 694 -23.22 -5.05 -16.70
N GLU A 695 -22.24 -5.89 -16.38
CA GLU A 695 -21.02 -5.52 -15.67
C GLU A 695 -19.80 -6.06 -16.42
N VAL A 696 -18.76 -5.25 -16.54
CA VAL A 696 -17.54 -5.55 -17.29
C VAL A 696 -16.33 -5.41 -16.37
N ASN A 697 -15.35 -6.30 -16.53
CA ASN A 697 -14.00 -6.14 -15.99
C ASN A 697 -13.04 -5.81 -17.13
N ALA A 698 -12.26 -4.74 -16.97
CA ALA A 698 -11.22 -4.33 -17.90
C ALA A 698 -9.93 -4.02 -17.13
N THR A 699 -8.81 -4.59 -17.57
CA THR A 699 -7.48 -4.41 -16.95
C THR A 699 -6.42 -4.29 -18.03
N ASP A 700 -5.42 -3.47 -17.77
CA ASP A 700 -4.33 -3.20 -18.69
C ASP A 700 -2.98 -3.59 -18.07
N ALA A 701 -2.08 -4.16 -18.86
CA ALA A 701 -0.87 -4.80 -18.34
C ALA A 701 0.32 -3.81 -18.28
N ASP A 702 0.35 -2.85 -19.19
CA ASP A 702 1.36 -1.81 -19.35
C ASP A 702 0.85 -0.40 -19.03
N GLY A 703 -0.45 -0.22 -18.78
CA GLY A 703 -1.03 1.07 -18.39
C GLY A 703 -2.33 0.99 -17.58
N THR A 704 -3.26 1.89 -17.92
CA THR A 704 -4.55 2.12 -17.27
C THR A 704 -5.66 2.20 -18.31
N ILE A 705 -6.89 1.87 -17.93
CA ILE A 705 -8.05 1.97 -18.82
C ILE A 705 -8.56 3.42 -18.88
N ASP A 706 -8.57 4.01 -20.07
CA ASP A 706 -9.14 5.34 -20.31
C ASP A 706 -10.68 5.29 -20.32
N ASN A 707 -11.27 4.31 -21.04
CA ASN A 707 -12.72 4.14 -21.09
C ASN A 707 -13.18 2.73 -21.46
N VAL A 708 -14.42 2.40 -21.06
CA VAL A 708 -15.17 1.23 -21.55
C VAL A 708 -16.50 1.67 -22.16
N LYS A 709 -16.78 1.19 -23.38
CA LYS A 709 -18.02 1.45 -24.13
C LYS A 709 -18.84 0.18 -24.28
N LEU A 710 -20.13 0.23 -23.98
CA LEU A 710 -21.08 -0.86 -24.24
C LEU A 710 -21.97 -0.52 -25.43
N TYR A 711 -22.19 -1.50 -26.32
CA TYR A 711 -23.03 -1.40 -27.51
C TYR A 711 -24.09 -2.50 -27.55
N ILE A 712 -25.26 -2.20 -28.14
CA ILE A 712 -26.25 -3.19 -28.60
C ILE A 712 -26.39 -3.07 -30.11
N ASP A 713 -26.08 -4.14 -30.85
CA ASP A 713 -26.08 -4.18 -32.32
C ASP A 713 -25.30 -3.01 -32.96
N ASN A 714 -24.13 -2.71 -32.38
CA ASN A 714 -23.25 -1.58 -32.74
C ASN A 714 -23.79 -0.17 -32.44
N ASN A 715 -24.97 -0.04 -31.81
CA ASN A 715 -25.43 1.24 -31.27
C ASN A 715 -24.85 1.44 -29.87
N LEU A 716 -24.17 2.56 -29.63
CA LEU A 716 -23.57 2.87 -28.33
C LEU A 716 -24.68 3.06 -27.29
N VAL A 717 -24.62 2.27 -26.23
CA VAL A 717 -25.47 2.44 -25.03
C VAL A 717 -24.91 3.58 -24.21
N ARG A 718 -23.69 3.41 -23.68
CA ARG A 718 -23.00 4.42 -22.85
C ARG A 718 -21.51 4.10 -22.69
N GLN A 719 -20.71 5.14 -22.46
CA GLN A 719 -19.30 5.10 -22.13
C GLN A 719 -19.09 5.38 -20.63
N ILE A 720 -18.13 4.70 -20.00
CA ILE A 720 -17.72 4.90 -18.60
C ILE A 720 -16.21 5.13 -18.56
N ASN A 721 -15.77 6.20 -17.88
CA ASN A 721 -14.36 6.61 -17.72
C ASN A 721 -13.92 6.51 -16.25
N SER A 722 -14.41 5.51 -15.52
CA SER A 722 -14.11 5.27 -14.10
C SER A 722 -13.90 3.77 -13.87
N THR A 723 -13.40 3.36 -12.72
CA THR A 723 -12.98 1.98 -12.44
C THR A 723 -14.14 0.97 -12.22
N SER A 724 -15.40 1.39 -12.33
CA SER A 724 -16.58 0.53 -12.14
C SER A 724 -17.49 0.57 -13.37
N TYR A 725 -17.48 -0.50 -14.17
CA TYR A 725 -18.13 -0.56 -15.47
C TYR A 725 -19.48 -1.31 -15.40
N LYS A 726 -20.55 -0.61 -15.02
CA LYS A 726 -21.89 -1.19 -14.82
C LYS A 726 -22.98 -0.43 -15.61
N TRP A 727 -23.94 -1.16 -16.15
CA TRP A 727 -25.11 -0.67 -16.90
C TRP A 727 -26.41 -1.34 -16.44
N GLY A 728 -27.53 -0.61 -16.51
CA GLY A 728 -28.87 -1.09 -16.15
C GLY A 728 -29.12 -1.28 -14.64
N HIS A 729 -28.16 -0.93 -13.76
CA HIS A 729 -28.33 -1.00 -12.31
C HIS A 729 -29.12 0.21 -11.77
N SER A 730 -29.61 0.14 -10.53
CA SER A 730 -30.48 1.17 -9.91
C SER A 730 -29.89 2.58 -9.90
N ASP A 731 -28.56 2.69 -9.84
CA ASP A 731 -27.85 3.97 -9.78
C ASP A 731 -27.32 4.39 -11.18
N SER A 732 -27.67 3.65 -12.23
CA SER A 732 -27.35 4.04 -13.60
C SER A 732 -28.08 5.34 -13.96
N PRO A 733 -27.46 6.27 -14.70
CA PRO A 733 -28.12 7.49 -15.19
C PRO A 733 -29.41 7.21 -15.99
N ASN A 734 -29.51 6.01 -16.58
CA ASN A 734 -30.70 5.48 -17.21
C ASN A 734 -30.82 3.97 -16.88
N THR A 735 -31.74 3.62 -15.99
CA THR A 735 -31.94 2.23 -15.53
C THR A 735 -32.51 1.31 -16.61
N ASP A 736 -33.15 1.87 -17.65
CA ASP A 736 -33.76 1.10 -18.74
C ASP A 736 -32.86 1.02 -19.99
N GLU A 737 -31.58 1.41 -19.89
CA GLU A 737 -30.65 1.53 -21.03
C GLU A 737 -30.37 0.21 -21.78
N LEU A 738 -30.71 -0.93 -21.18
CA LEU A 738 -30.56 -2.28 -21.76
C LEU A 738 -31.88 -3.01 -22.02
N ASN A 739 -33.01 -2.39 -21.64
CA ASN A 739 -34.33 -3.00 -21.64
C ASN A 739 -35.15 -2.55 -22.86
N GLY A 740 -36.29 -3.20 -23.10
CA GLY A 740 -37.23 -2.80 -24.15
C GLY A 740 -36.89 -3.31 -25.57
N LEU A 741 -35.96 -4.25 -25.70
CA LEU A 741 -35.73 -4.98 -26.95
C LEU A 741 -36.88 -5.96 -27.19
N THR A 742 -37.40 -6.02 -28.41
CA THR A 742 -38.45 -6.98 -28.83
C THR A 742 -37.85 -8.34 -29.15
N GLU A 743 -38.67 -9.36 -29.42
CA GLU A 743 -38.20 -10.65 -29.94
C GLU A 743 -37.16 -10.48 -31.04
N GLY A 744 -36.02 -11.17 -30.88
CA GLY A 744 -34.88 -11.05 -31.77
C GLY A 744 -33.56 -11.48 -31.13
N THR A 745 -32.50 -11.48 -31.92
CA THR A 745 -31.14 -11.75 -31.45
C THR A 745 -30.33 -10.48 -31.55
N TYR A 746 -29.72 -10.09 -30.43
CA TYR A 746 -28.94 -8.86 -30.26
C TYR A 746 -27.52 -9.20 -29.82
N THR A 747 -26.55 -8.45 -30.33
CA THR A 747 -25.15 -8.56 -29.93
C THR A 747 -24.83 -7.44 -28.94
N LEU A 748 -24.51 -7.82 -27.70
CA LEU A 748 -23.95 -6.90 -26.72
C LEU A 748 -22.44 -6.94 -26.81
N LYS A 749 -21.84 -5.79 -27.08
CA LYS A 749 -20.39 -5.66 -27.30
C LYS A 749 -19.80 -4.62 -26.38
N ALA A 750 -18.77 -5.00 -25.62
CA ALA A 750 -18.00 -4.08 -24.80
C ALA A 750 -16.61 -3.85 -25.42
N ILE A 751 -16.14 -2.61 -25.42
CA ILE A 751 -14.82 -2.21 -25.93
C ILE A 751 -14.10 -1.44 -24.82
N ALA A 752 -12.92 -1.90 -24.41
CA ALA A 752 -12.03 -1.19 -23.50
C ALA A 752 -10.92 -0.51 -24.31
N THR A 753 -10.55 0.70 -23.92
CA THR A 753 -9.43 1.47 -24.51
C THR A 753 -8.50 1.93 -23.40
N ASP A 754 -7.19 1.71 -23.54
CA ASP A 754 -6.17 2.14 -22.57
C ASP A 754 -5.75 3.62 -22.77
N ASN A 755 -4.89 4.12 -21.87
CA ASN A 755 -4.36 5.49 -21.90
C ASN A 755 -3.49 5.81 -23.12
N ASP A 756 -2.98 4.79 -23.81
CA ASP A 756 -2.10 4.90 -24.97
C ASP A 756 -2.84 4.58 -26.29
N GLY A 757 -4.15 4.37 -26.22
CA GLY A 757 -5.09 4.28 -27.34
C GLY A 757 -5.30 2.90 -27.96
N ALA A 758 -4.72 1.81 -27.43
CA ALA A 758 -5.05 0.47 -27.89
C ALA A 758 -6.37 -0.01 -27.28
N SER A 759 -7.00 -0.99 -27.94
CA SER A 759 -8.34 -1.42 -27.54
C SER A 759 -8.59 -2.89 -27.83
N THR A 760 -9.39 -3.51 -26.96
CA THR A 760 -9.87 -4.87 -27.10
C THR A 760 -11.38 -4.88 -26.95
N GLU A 761 -12.06 -5.76 -27.69
CA GLU A 761 -13.51 -5.96 -27.60
C GLU A 761 -13.87 -7.37 -27.15
N THR A 762 -15.02 -7.49 -26.50
CA THR A 762 -15.67 -8.76 -26.16
C THR A 762 -17.17 -8.63 -26.38
N GLN A 763 -17.84 -9.75 -26.69
CA GLN A 763 -19.27 -9.74 -26.97
C GLN A 763 -19.98 -10.99 -26.48
N PHE A 764 -21.28 -10.86 -26.18
CA PHE A 764 -22.18 -12.00 -26.02
C PHE A 764 -23.48 -11.75 -26.80
N THR A 765 -24.20 -12.84 -27.05
CA THR A 765 -25.49 -12.83 -27.74
C THR A 765 -26.63 -12.82 -26.72
N LEU A 766 -27.51 -11.83 -26.81
CA LEU A 766 -28.81 -11.80 -26.14
C LEU A 766 -29.89 -12.24 -27.12
N THR A 767 -30.61 -13.30 -26.80
CA THR A 767 -31.83 -13.68 -27.54
C THR A 767 -33.04 -13.25 -26.73
N VAL A 768 -33.85 -12.35 -27.26
CA VAL A 768 -35.15 -12.01 -26.70
C VAL A 768 -36.19 -12.88 -27.39
N ILE A 769 -37.04 -13.55 -26.62
CA ILE A 769 -38.16 -14.35 -27.12
C ILE A 769 -39.48 -13.71 -26.68
N THR A 770 -40.51 -13.79 -27.51
CA THR A 770 -41.88 -13.49 -27.07
C THR A 770 -42.31 -14.51 -26.02
N GLU A 771 -43.20 -14.13 -25.10
CA GLU A 771 -43.89 -15.08 -24.23
C GLU A 771 -44.45 -16.25 -25.05
N GLN A 772 -43.94 -17.47 -24.79
CA GLN A 772 -44.61 -18.67 -25.24
C GLN A 772 -45.96 -18.75 -24.53
N SER A 773 -47.03 -18.95 -25.32
CA SER A 773 -48.39 -19.12 -24.80
C SER A 773 -48.41 -20.12 -23.63
N PRO A 774 -49.18 -19.87 -22.57
CA PRO A 774 -49.25 -20.71 -21.36
C PRO A 774 -49.91 -22.08 -21.57
N SER A 775 -49.85 -22.65 -22.79
CA SER A 775 -50.51 -23.91 -23.15
C SER A 775 -49.57 -25.09 -23.38
N GLU A 776 -48.25 -24.96 -23.24
CA GLU A 776 -47.33 -26.12 -23.21
C GLU A 776 -46.81 -26.33 -21.78
N ASN A 777 -47.42 -27.28 -21.07
CA ASN A 777 -47.01 -27.69 -19.71
C ASN A 777 -45.63 -28.39 -19.76
N CYS A 778 -44.58 -27.67 -19.34
CA CYS A 778 -43.22 -28.20 -19.12
C CYS A 778 -43.15 -29.00 -17.80
N ASP A 779 -44.06 -29.96 -17.63
CA ASP A 779 -44.25 -30.66 -16.37
C ASP A 779 -43.38 -31.90 -16.25
N PHE A 780 -42.70 -32.34 -17.31
CA PHE A 780 -41.86 -33.54 -17.34
C PHE A 780 -42.53 -34.78 -16.70
N ASN A 781 -43.84 -34.94 -16.94
CA ASN A 781 -44.70 -35.97 -16.34
C ASN A 781 -44.80 -35.94 -14.80
N THR A 782 -44.75 -34.74 -14.20
CA THR A 782 -44.97 -34.54 -12.77
C THR A 782 -46.45 -34.25 -12.44
N PRO A 783 -46.95 -34.65 -11.25
CA PRO A 783 -46.28 -35.54 -10.30
C PRO A 783 -46.14 -36.97 -10.85
N SER A 784 -44.97 -37.58 -10.62
CA SER A 784 -44.67 -38.92 -11.11
C SER A 784 -45.39 -40.01 -10.29
N SER A 785 -45.86 -41.07 -10.94
CA SER A 785 -46.51 -42.21 -10.27
C SER A 785 -45.55 -43.11 -9.48
N THR A 786 -44.24 -42.87 -9.54
CA THR A 786 -43.19 -43.62 -8.83
C THR A 786 -42.25 -42.67 -8.08
N GLY A 787 -41.49 -43.20 -7.12
CA GLY A 787 -40.40 -42.45 -6.48
C GLY A 787 -39.27 -42.08 -7.45
N LEU A 788 -38.48 -41.09 -7.05
CA LEU A 788 -37.28 -40.62 -7.74
C LEU A 788 -36.17 -41.67 -7.66
N GLU A 789 -35.51 -41.91 -8.80
CA GLU A 789 -34.34 -42.79 -8.89
C GLU A 789 -33.15 -42.31 -8.05
N ASP A 790 -32.14 -43.16 -7.83
CA ASP A 790 -30.95 -42.83 -7.04
C ASP A 790 -30.04 -41.83 -7.77
N PHE A 791 -29.60 -40.80 -7.04
CA PHE A 791 -28.59 -39.84 -7.50
C PHE A 791 -27.37 -39.93 -6.56
N ASP A 792 -26.50 -40.91 -6.77
CA ASP A 792 -25.28 -41.09 -5.95
C ASP A 792 -24.23 -40.01 -6.26
N ILE A 793 -24.23 -38.92 -5.47
CA ILE A 793 -23.33 -37.76 -5.61
C ILE A 793 -23.29 -37.22 -7.05
N LYS A 794 -24.47 -36.96 -7.61
CA LYS A 794 -24.61 -36.38 -8.95
C LYS A 794 -24.36 -34.88 -8.91
N LYS A 795 -23.52 -34.41 -9.84
CA LYS A 795 -23.21 -33.00 -10.06
C LYS A 795 -23.70 -32.58 -11.43
N PHE A 796 -24.33 -31.40 -11.49
CA PHE A 796 -24.85 -30.77 -12.68
C PHE A 796 -24.20 -29.42 -12.86
N SER A 797 -23.68 -29.18 -14.07
CA SER A 797 -22.91 -27.98 -14.40
C SER A 797 -23.77 -26.90 -15.04
N ASN A 798 -24.96 -27.27 -15.55
CA ASN A 798 -25.90 -26.39 -16.23
C ASN A 798 -27.26 -26.42 -15.53
N VAL A 799 -27.98 -25.31 -15.62
CA VAL A 799 -29.35 -25.15 -15.14
C VAL A 799 -30.16 -24.38 -16.17
N PHE A 800 -31.38 -24.85 -16.44
CA PHE A 800 -32.33 -24.19 -17.32
C PHE A 800 -33.59 -23.88 -16.53
N VAL A 801 -34.07 -22.64 -16.62
CA VAL A 801 -35.33 -22.22 -16.02
C VAL A 801 -36.31 -22.01 -17.16
N LEU A 802 -37.29 -22.91 -17.27
CA LEU A 802 -38.27 -22.98 -18.35
C LEU A 802 -39.57 -22.37 -17.85
N GLY A 803 -40.15 -21.41 -18.57
CA GLY A 803 -41.36 -20.69 -18.15
C GLY A 803 -41.08 -19.34 -17.48
N SER A 804 -42.09 -18.78 -16.81
CA SER A 804 -42.08 -17.39 -16.29
C SER A 804 -42.02 -17.32 -14.76
N GLY A 805 -41.27 -16.35 -14.22
CA GLY A 805 -41.22 -16.08 -12.77
C GLY A 805 -40.30 -17.01 -11.97
N GLY A 806 -39.40 -17.73 -12.63
CA GLY A 806 -38.43 -18.61 -11.98
C GLY A 806 -37.19 -17.89 -11.42
N PRO A 807 -36.32 -18.64 -10.70
CA PRO A 807 -35.13 -18.11 -10.05
C PRO A 807 -34.02 -17.74 -11.04
N SER A 808 -33.25 -16.71 -10.70
CA SER A 808 -31.99 -16.44 -11.40
C SER A 808 -30.90 -17.34 -10.82
N LEU A 809 -30.44 -18.31 -11.62
CA LEU A 809 -29.34 -19.23 -11.28
C LEU A 809 -28.17 -19.10 -12.27
N SER A 810 -28.04 -17.94 -12.92
CA SER A 810 -27.01 -17.67 -13.94
C SER A 810 -25.58 -17.75 -13.43
N ASN A 811 -25.39 -17.61 -12.11
CA ASN A 811 -24.12 -17.75 -11.42
C ASN A 811 -23.89 -19.15 -10.85
N LEU A 812 -24.76 -20.12 -11.15
CA LEU A 812 -24.55 -21.51 -10.73
C LEU A 812 -23.29 -22.06 -11.39
N LYS A 813 -22.34 -22.49 -10.55
CA LYS A 813 -21.16 -23.24 -10.96
C LYS A 813 -21.45 -24.73 -11.01
N THR A 814 -22.08 -25.25 -9.96
CA THR A 814 -22.52 -26.65 -9.91
C THR A 814 -23.68 -26.83 -8.94
N PHE A 815 -24.69 -27.61 -9.31
CA PHE A 815 -25.67 -28.19 -8.37
C PHE A 815 -25.27 -29.63 -8.03
N THR A 816 -25.35 -30.02 -6.76
CA THR A 816 -25.01 -31.37 -6.29
C THR A 816 -26.16 -31.97 -5.50
N ILE A 817 -26.56 -33.18 -5.88
CA ILE A 817 -27.53 -34.02 -5.16
C ILE A 817 -26.90 -35.38 -4.84
N ASN A 818 -27.04 -35.82 -3.59
CA ASN A 818 -26.68 -37.17 -3.16
C ASN A 818 -27.90 -37.83 -2.51
N TRP A 819 -28.75 -38.48 -3.31
CA TRP A 819 -29.98 -39.13 -2.90
C TRP A 819 -29.90 -40.65 -3.10
N ASN A 820 -30.27 -41.40 -2.07
CA ASN A 820 -30.33 -42.86 -2.13
C ASN A 820 -31.66 -43.39 -1.55
N SER A 821 -32.47 -44.02 -2.41
CA SER A 821 -33.81 -44.52 -2.14
C SER A 821 -33.83 -45.73 -1.20
N GLN A 822 -32.79 -46.58 -1.24
CA GLN A 822 -32.65 -47.72 -0.34
C GLN A 822 -32.64 -47.24 1.12
N TYR A 823 -31.84 -46.21 1.41
CA TYR A 823 -31.71 -45.64 2.76
C TYR A 823 -32.70 -44.52 3.06
N ASN A 824 -33.52 -44.12 2.07
CA ASN A 824 -34.38 -42.92 2.15
C ASN A 824 -33.57 -41.69 2.60
N GLY A 825 -32.32 -41.57 2.12
CA GLY A 825 -31.33 -40.62 2.61
C GLY A 825 -30.93 -39.61 1.54
N LEU A 826 -31.19 -38.33 1.81
CA LEU A 826 -30.61 -37.21 1.06
C LEU A 826 -29.37 -36.72 1.82
N TYR A 827 -28.20 -37.11 1.36
CA TYR A 827 -26.93 -36.82 2.02
C TYR A 827 -26.38 -35.46 1.66
N GLN A 828 -26.64 -34.97 0.44
CA GLN A 828 -26.21 -33.66 -0.06
C GLN A 828 -27.27 -33.06 -0.98
N PHE A 829 -27.51 -31.76 -0.81
CA PHE A 829 -28.33 -30.94 -1.69
C PHE A 829 -27.74 -29.53 -1.59
N SER A 830 -26.95 -29.12 -2.58
CA SER A 830 -26.13 -27.90 -2.49
C SER A 830 -25.86 -27.27 -3.85
N ILE A 831 -25.68 -25.95 -3.86
CA ILE A 831 -25.30 -25.17 -5.04
C ILE A 831 -23.95 -24.51 -4.77
N ASN A 832 -23.01 -24.61 -5.71
CA ASN A 832 -21.86 -23.72 -5.77
C ASN A 832 -22.16 -22.60 -6.74
N THR A 833 -21.80 -21.36 -6.38
CA THR A 833 -21.86 -20.22 -7.30
C THR A 833 -20.46 -19.90 -7.85
N ASN A 834 -20.38 -19.22 -8.98
CA ASN A 834 -19.13 -18.79 -9.59
C ASN A 834 -18.68 -17.39 -9.12
N ASN A 835 -19.55 -16.64 -8.43
CA ASN A 835 -19.32 -15.24 -8.07
C ASN A 835 -19.61 -14.92 -6.59
N GLY A 836 -19.93 -15.93 -5.76
CA GLY A 836 -20.10 -15.73 -4.32
C GLY A 836 -21.41 -15.06 -3.89
N VAL A 837 -22.43 -14.97 -4.75
CA VAL A 837 -23.71 -14.30 -4.45
C VAL A 837 -24.86 -15.32 -4.47
N PRO A 838 -25.61 -15.60 -3.39
CA PRO A 838 -25.43 -15.09 -2.03
C PRO A 838 -24.20 -15.66 -1.30
N ASP A 839 -23.69 -16.83 -1.70
CA ASP A 839 -22.47 -17.45 -1.15
C ASP A 839 -21.80 -18.34 -2.21
N TYR A 840 -20.50 -18.58 -2.10
CA TYR A 840 -19.78 -19.51 -2.98
C TYR A 840 -20.25 -20.96 -2.84
N TYR A 841 -20.72 -21.34 -1.64
CA TYR A 841 -21.29 -22.66 -1.34
C TYR A 841 -22.59 -22.49 -0.55
N ILE A 842 -23.70 -22.89 -1.16
CA ILE A 842 -25.04 -22.81 -0.57
C ILE A 842 -25.47 -24.23 -0.19
N ASN A 843 -25.48 -24.53 1.11
CA ASN A 843 -26.03 -25.78 1.63
C ASN A 843 -27.56 -25.67 1.74
N LEU A 844 -28.28 -26.31 0.81
CA LEU A 844 -29.74 -26.31 0.79
C LEU A 844 -30.33 -27.43 1.66
N LYS A 845 -29.56 -28.45 2.04
CA LYS A 845 -30.07 -29.57 2.84
C LYS A 845 -30.79 -29.17 4.14
N PRO A 846 -30.33 -28.21 4.97
CA PRO A 846 -31.07 -27.78 6.16
C PRO A 846 -32.26 -26.86 5.84
N LYS A 847 -32.40 -26.43 4.58
CA LYS A 847 -33.36 -25.44 4.09
C LYS A 847 -34.55 -26.08 3.36
N ILE A 848 -34.61 -27.41 3.32
CA ILE A 848 -35.60 -28.16 2.54
C ILE A 848 -36.39 -29.16 3.38
N THR A 849 -37.61 -29.43 2.94
CA THR A 849 -38.36 -30.66 3.29
C THR A 849 -38.64 -31.42 2.00
N PHE A 850 -38.57 -32.76 2.01
CA PHE A 850 -38.67 -33.54 0.77
C PHE A 850 -39.31 -34.91 0.99
N GLN A 851 -39.90 -35.45 -0.08
CA GLN A 851 -40.33 -36.85 -0.20
C GLN A 851 -39.91 -37.34 -1.57
N PHE A 852 -38.87 -38.17 -1.67
CA PHE A 852 -38.38 -38.66 -2.97
C PHE A 852 -38.67 -40.14 -3.22
N LYS A 853 -38.96 -40.92 -2.18
CA LYS A 853 -39.02 -42.40 -2.28
C LYS A 853 -40.33 -42.95 -2.84
N ASN A 854 -41.45 -42.25 -2.64
CA ASN A 854 -42.79 -42.78 -2.96
C ASN A 854 -43.34 -42.02 -4.17
N ALA A 855 -44.51 -42.45 -4.67
CA ALA A 855 -45.21 -41.72 -5.73
C ALA A 855 -45.45 -40.25 -5.35
N ASN A 856 -45.45 -39.38 -6.36
CA ASN A 856 -45.52 -37.93 -6.28
C ASN A 856 -44.30 -37.29 -5.56
N PRO A 857 -43.07 -37.56 -6.00
CA PRO A 857 -41.89 -37.00 -5.36
C PRO A 857 -41.90 -35.47 -5.37
N GLU A 858 -41.52 -34.86 -4.25
CA GLU A 858 -41.65 -33.43 -4.01
C GLU A 858 -40.55 -32.86 -3.10
N ILE A 859 -40.34 -31.55 -3.20
CA ILE A 859 -39.44 -30.77 -2.33
C ILE A 859 -40.01 -29.38 -2.09
N SER A 860 -39.89 -28.90 -0.86
CA SER A 860 -40.17 -27.51 -0.47
C SER A 860 -38.89 -26.87 0.02
N ILE A 861 -38.59 -25.65 -0.46
CA ILE A 861 -37.36 -24.90 -0.15
C ILE A 861 -37.71 -23.58 0.53
N SER A 862 -36.97 -23.24 1.59
CA SER A 862 -37.14 -21.97 2.34
C SER A 862 -35.80 -21.40 2.81
N ASN A 863 -35.67 -20.08 2.85
CA ASN A 863 -34.47 -19.36 3.26
C ASN A 863 -33.22 -19.68 2.41
N SER A 864 -33.38 -19.98 1.11
CA SER A 864 -32.23 -20.23 0.22
C SER A 864 -31.33 -19.01 0.05
N LEU A 865 -31.87 -17.81 0.23
CA LEU A 865 -31.27 -16.51 -0.13
C LEU A 865 -31.09 -16.31 -1.65
N ILE A 866 -31.67 -17.20 -2.46
CA ILE A 866 -31.68 -17.09 -3.91
C ILE A 866 -33.05 -16.52 -4.32
N PRO A 867 -33.10 -15.34 -4.98
CA PRO A 867 -34.36 -14.73 -5.41
C PRO A 867 -35.21 -15.68 -6.27
N ASN A 868 -36.50 -15.79 -5.93
CA ASN A 868 -37.51 -16.63 -6.61
C ASN A 868 -37.19 -18.15 -6.63
N PHE A 869 -36.28 -18.64 -5.78
CA PHE A 869 -35.94 -20.07 -5.68
C PHE A 869 -36.71 -20.80 -4.57
N ASP A 870 -37.11 -20.09 -3.50
CA ASP A 870 -37.91 -20.66 -2.43
C ASP A 870 -39.33 -20.97 -2.93
N GLY A 871 -39.87 -22.13 -2.53
CA GLY A 871 -41.18 -22.60 -2.99
C GLY A 871 -41.35 -24.11 -2.95
N ASP A 872 -42.52 -24.57 -3.39
CA ASP A 872 -42.89 -25.98 -3.46
C ASP A 872 -42.76 -26.51 -4.89
N TYR A 873 -42.16 -27.68 -5.04
CA TYR A 873 -41.87 -28.30 -6.34
C TYR A 873 -42.27 -29.78 -6.38
N TRP A 874 -42.81 -30.21 -7.51
CA TRP A 874 -42.74 -31.62 -7.90
C TRP A 874 -41.35 -31.93 -8.43
N VAL A 875 -40.82 -33.12 -8.15
CA VAL A 875 -39.48 -33.54 -8.56
C VAL A 875 -39.58 -34.75 -9.47
N THR A 876 -38.73 -34.83 -10.49
CA THR A 876 -38.61 -36.04 -11.33
C THR A 876 -37.19 -36.17 -11.88
N SER A 877 -36.92 -37.29 -12.56
CA SER A 877 -35.72 -37.47 -13.38
C SER A 877 -36.10 -37.54 -14.85
N ASP A 878 -35.33 -36.88 -15.70
CA ASP A 878 -35.39 -37.02 -17.15
C ASP A 878 -34.02 -37.40 -17.69
N ASN A 879 -33.88 -38.65 -18.15
CA ASN A 879 -32.61 -39.23 -18.62
C ASN A 879 -31.42 -39.05 -17.65
N GLY A 880 -31.67 -39.08 -16.34
CA GLY A 880 -30.66 -38.89 -15.30
C GLY A 880 -30.33 -37.43 -14.96
N ASN A 881 -31.10 -36.48 -15.51
CA ASN A 881 -31.11 -35.07 -15.13
C ASN A 881 -32.12 -34.82 -14.00
N PHE A 882 -31.84 -33.86 -13.13
CA PHE A 882 -32.70 -33.56 -11.98
C PHE A 882 -33.65 -32.41 -12.34
N VAL A 883 -34.96 -32.61 -12.17
CA VAL A 883 -36.00 -31.67 -12.62
C VAL A 883 -36.91 -31.29 -11.45
N MET A 884 -37.17 -29.98 -11.30
CA MET A 884 -38.07 -29.41 -10.30
C MET A 884 -39.14 -28.55 -10.97
N VAL A 885 -40.40 -28.97 -10.91
CA VAL A 885 -41.54 -28.27 -11.51
C VAL A 885 -42.28 -27.51 -10.42
N SER A 886 -42.42 -26.19 -10.54
CA SER A 886 -43.07 -25.36 -9.52
C SER A 886 -44.55 -25.73 -9.38
N LYS A 887 -45.04 -25.86 -8.14
CA LYS A 887 -46.45 -26.17 -7.86
C LYS A 887 -47.36 -24.94 -7.89
N THR A 888 -46.77 -23.75 -7.74
CA THR A 888 -47.49 -22.50 -7.52
C THR A 888 -47.26 -21.49 -8.64
N ASN A 889 -46.10 -21.55 -9.30
CA ASN A 889 -45.73 -20.65 -10.39
C ASN A 889 -45.55 -21.45 -11.70
N ASN A 890 -45.57 -20.75 -12.84
CA ASN A 890 -45.52 -21.38 -14.15
C ASN A 890 -44.08 -21.54 -14.66
N PHE A 891 -43.23 -22.25 -13.89
CA PHE A 891 -41.85 -22.53 -14.30
C PHE A 891 -41.32 -23.89 -13.83
N THR A 892 -40.27 -24.35 -14.51
CA THR A 892 -39.54 -25.59 -14.23
C THR A 892 -38.04 -25.31 -14.17
N ILE A 893 -37.34 -25.81 -13.16
CA ILE A 893 -35.89 -25.79 -13.02
C ILE A 893 -35.34 -27.14 -13.44
N TYR A 894 -34.45 -27.15 -14.44
CA TYR A 894 -33.89 -28.35 -15.02
C TYR A 894 -32.36 -28.35 -14.90
N PHE A 895 -31.80 -29.26 -14.11
CA PHE A 895 -30.36 -29.38 -13.88
C PHE A 895 -29.76 -30.46 -14.77
N SER A 896 -28.77 -30.08 -15.60
CA SER A 896 -28.15 -30.97 -16.58
C SER A 896 -26.63 -30.78 -16.68
N ASN A 897 -25.96 -31.73 -17.32
CA ASN A 897 -24.59 -31.55 -17.81
C ASN A 897 -24.55 -31.27 -19.31
N ASP A 898 -25.69 -31.34 -20.00
CA ASP A 898 -25.80 -30.92 -21.39
C ASP A 898 -25.87 -29.39 -21.46
N ALA A 899 -25.26 -28.81 -22.49
CA ALA A 899 -25.20 -27.36 -22.69
C ALA A 899 -26.46 -26.78 -23.35
N THR A 900 -27.37 -27.64 -23.84
CA THR A 900 -28.60 -27.24 -24.53
C THR A 900 -29.81 -27.43 -23.63
N ALA A 901 -30.70 -26.44 -23.59
CA ALA A 901 -31.95 -26.54 -22.85
C ALA A 901 -32.80 -27.70 -23.36
N PRO A 902 -33.50 -28.46 -22.48
CA PRO A 902 -34.35 -29.55 -22.90
C PRO A 902 -35.60 -29.01 -23.62
N ILE A 903 -36.15 -29.82 -24.52
CA ILE A 903 -37.45 -29.56 -25.13
C ILE A 903 -38.52 -30.13 -24.20
N CYS A 904 -39.54 -29.34 -23.86
CA CYS A 904 -40.64 -29.80 -23.02
C CYS A 904 -41.38 -30.97 -23.71
N ASN A 905 -41.36 -32.14 -23.07
CA ASN A 905 -41.99 -33.41 -23.45
C ASN A 905 -41.50 -34.10 -24.74
N VAL A 906 -40.44 -34.92 -24.65
CA VAL A 906 -40.10 -35.94 -25.67
C VAL A 906 -40.17 -37.36 -25.08
N THR A 907 -40.92 -38.23 -25.75
CA THR A 907 -41.15 -39.66 -25.40
C THR A 907 -39.85 -40.47 -25.58
N PRO A 908 -39.52 -41.48 -24.72
CA PRO A 908 -38.15 -41.99 -24.60
C PRO A 908 -37.75 -43.02 -25.68
N SER A 909 -36.49 -42.99 -26.14
CA SER A 909 -35.88 -44.11 -26.90
C SER A 909 -34.43 -44.42 -26.51
N ASN A 910 -34.24 -45.66 -26.03
CA ASN A 910 -33.10 -46.58 -26.17
C ASN A 910 -31.66 -46.20 -25.71
N GLN A 911 -31.35 -46.61 -24.47
CA GLN A 911 -30.20 -47.42 -23.98
C GLN A 911 -28.89 -47.48 -24.82
N ILE A 912 -27.80 -46.92 -24.28
CA ILE A 912 -26.41 -47.41 -24.45
C ILE A 912 -25.63 -47.31 -23.12
N SER A 913 -24.86 -48.36 -22.84
CA SER A 913 -24.26 -48.82 -21.57
C SER A 913 -23.14 -47.95 -20.96
N LYS A 914 -23.12 -47.85 -19.61
CA LYS A 914 -22.10 -47.19 -18.75
C LYS A 914 -20.78 -48.00 -18.64
N ILE A 915 -19.63 -47.32 -18.72
CA ILE A 915 -18.30 -47.81 -18.29
C ILE A 915 -18.05 -47.31 -16.85
N THR A 916 -17.54 -48.17 -15.97
CA THR A 916 -17.37 -47.92 -14.52
C THR A 916 -15.92 -47.54 -14.17
N ASP A 917 -15.74 -46.42 -13.46
CA ASP A 917 -14.47 -46.06 -12.79
C ASP A 917 -14.33 -46.91 -11.50
N ASP A 918 -13.40 -47.86 -11.46
CA ASP A 918 -13.01 -48.56 -10.23
C ASP A 918 -11.50 -48.42 -9.95
N SER A 919 -11.19 -48.15 -8.68
CA SER A 919 -9.89 -47.99 -8.04
C SER A 919 -9.03 -49.26 -7.94
N SER A 920 -9.49 -50.39 -8.51
CA SER A 920 -8.85 -51.72 -8.44
C SER A 920 -7.84 -52.01 -9.55
N ILE A 921 -7.46 -51.02 -10.38
CA ILE A 921 -6.74 -51.27 -11.64
C ILE A 921 -5.25 -50.87 -11.57
N ASN A 922 -4.38 -51.83 -11.92
CA ASN A 922 -2.92 -51.79 -11.81
C ASN A 922 -2.26 -51.06 -13.00
N PHE A 923 -2.39 -49.73 -13.06
CA PHE A 923 -1.45 -48.94 -13.87
C PHE A 923 -0.11 -48.79 -13.14
N LYS A 924 1.01 -48.97 -13.87
CA LYS A 924 2.37 -48.75 -13.37
C LYS A 924 2.98 -47.53 -14.05
N LEU A 925 3.68 -46.72 -13.25
CA LEU A 925 4.42 -45.53 -13.66
C LEU A 925 5.83 -45.61 -13.05
N TYR A 926 6.88 -45.67 -13.88
CA TYR A 926 8.26 -45.73 -13.39
C TYR A 926 9.28 -45.14 -14.40
N PRO A 927 10.43 -44.61 -13.95
CA PRO A 927 10.73 -44.24 -12.57
C PRO A 927 9.86 -43.06 -12.11
N ASN A 928 9.40 -43.11 -10.86
CA ASN A 928 8.74 -41.98 -10.19
C ASN A 928 9.26 -41.93 -8.74
N PRO A 929 10.13 -40.96 -8.37
CA PRO A 929 10.53 -39.79 -9.15
C PRO A 929 11.35 -40.13 -10.42
N ALA A 930 11.09 -39.42 -11.51
CA ALA A 930 11.87 -39.52 -12.75
C ALA A 930 13.17 -38.73 -12.64
N LEU A 931 14.28 -39.42 -12.88
CA LEU A 931 15.63 -38.86 -12.85
C LEU A 931 16.16 -38.55 -14.25
N ASP A 932 15.60 -39.21 -15.27
CA ASP A 932 15.97 -39.06 -16.67
C ASP A 932 14.82 -38.41 -17.45
N GLU A 933 15.07 -38.04 -18.70
CA GLU A 933 14.10 -37.42 -19.61
C GLU A 933 12.98 -38.38 -20.08
N THR A 934 12.79 -39.52 -19.44
CA THR A 934 11.79 -40.52 -19.86
C THR A 934 11.15 -41.23 -18.67
N ILE A 935 9.82 -41.42 -18.76
CA ILE A 935 9.04 -42.32 -17.91
C ILE A 935 8.35 -43.41 -18.72
N PHE A 936 8.01 -44.50 -18.04
CA PHE A 936 7.27 -45.63 -18.59
C PHE A 936 5.90 -45.73 -17.91
N VAL A 937 4.86 -45.84 -18.73
CA VAL A 937 3.47 -46.02 -18.30
C VAL A 937 2.94 -47.33 -18.86
N SER A 938 2.41 -48.21 -18.03
CA SER A 938 1.74 -49.43 -18.49
C SER A 938 0.40 -49.65 -17.81
N ALA A 939 -0.50 -50.32 -18.51
CA ALA A 939 -1.72 -50.89 -17.97
C ALA A 939 -1.55 -52.42 -17.91
N GLU A 940 -1.77 -53.04 -16.74
CA GLU A 940 -1.88 -54.50 -16.68
C GLU A 940 -3.23 -54.92 -17.30
N ASP A 941 -3.17 -55.88 -18.23
CA ASP A 941 -4.33 -56.54 -18.87
C ASP A 941 -5.22 -55.71 -19.83
N GLU A 942 -4.81 -54.50 -20.19
CA GLU A 942 -5.44 -53.75 -21.28
C GLU A 942 -4.46 -52.85 -22.05
N LYS A 943 -4.94 -52.25 -23.15
CA LYS A 943 -4.16 -51.28 -23.92
C LYS A 943 -4.42 -49.88 -23.40
N LEU A 944 -3.36 -49.08 -23.35
CA LEU A 944 -3.47 -47.63 -23.16
C LEU A 944 -4.26 -47.06 -24.33
N VAL A 945 -5.10 -46.08 -24.04
CA VAL A 945 -5.82 -45.24 -25.02
C VAL A 945 -5.22 -43.85 -25.00
N SER A 946 -5.06 -43.26 -23.80
CA SER A 946 -4.41 -41.94 -23.67
C SER A 946 -3.69 -41.76 -22.34
N VAL A 947 -2.57 -41.04 -22.37
CA VAL A 947 -1.82 -40.57 -21.20
C VAL A 947 -1.70 -39.06 -21.27
N LYS A 948 -2.21 -38.35 -20.27
CA LYS A 948 -2.18 -36.88 -20.18
C LYS A 948 -1.43 -36.43 -18.94
N ILE A 949 -0.57 -35.42 -19.03
CA ILE A 949 0.14 -34.81 -17.89
C ILE A 949 -0.32 -33.36 -17.75
N TYR A 950 -0.63 -32.97 -16.52
CA TYR A 950 -1.02 -31.62 -16.13
C TYR A 950 -0.08 -31.08 -15.05
N ASP A 951 0.13 -29.76 -15.02
CA ASP A 951 0.68 -29.11 -13.83
C ASP A 951 -0.33 -29.12 -12.66
N LEU A 952 0.09 -28.65 -11.49
CA LEU A 952 -0.76 -28.61 -10.29
C LEU A 952 -1.91 -27.59 -10.41
N GLN A 953 -1.84 -26.68 -11.38
CA GLN A 953 -2.87 -25.70 -11.71
C GLN A 953 -3.88 -26.25 -12.74
N GLY A 954 -3.66 -27.47 -13.26
CA GLY A 954 -4.55 -28.15 -14.19
C GLY A 954 -4.30 -27.83 -15.67
N LYS A 955 -3.22 -27.13 -16.01
CA LYS A 955 -2.81 -26.88 -17.41
C LYS A 955 -2.28 -28.18 -18.01
N LEU A 956 -2.82 -28.56 -19.17
CA LEU A 956 -2.36 -29.73 -19.93
C LEU A 956 -0.98 -29.47 -20.55
N LEU A 957 0.00 -30.29 -20.21
CA LEU A 957 1.40 -30.20 -20.68
C LEU A 957 1.72 -31.25 -21.73
N ILE A 958 1.21 -32.47 -21.56
CA ILE A 958 1.40 -33.58 -22.51
C ILE A 958 0.05 -34.27 -22.72
N ASP A 959 -0.33 -34.53 -23.97
CA ASP A 959 -1.45 -35.41 -24.33
C ASP A 959 -0.96 -36.44 -25.35
N LYS A 960 -0.86 -37.69 -24.90
CA LYS A 960 -0.35 -38.78 -25.72
C LYS A 960 -1.42 -39.84 -25.89
N GLN A 961 -1.93 -39.98 -27.11
CA GLN A 961 -2.71 -41.15 -27.48
C GLN A 961 -1.79 -42.34 -27.72
N ASP A 962 -2.21 -43.52 -27.30
CA ASP A 962 -1.47 -44.77 -27.50
C ASP A 962 -2.43 -45.94 -27.70
N ASN A 963 -1.91 -47.09 -28.13
CA ASN A 963 -2.66 -48.36 -28.23
C ASN A 963 -1.76 -49.55 -27.85
N SER A 964 -0.76 -49.31 -27.00
CA SER A 964 0.20 -50.30 -26.53
C SER A 964 -0.06 -50.65 -25.06
N ALA A 965 0.49 -51.77 -24.59
CA ALA A 965 0.42 -52.14 -23.17
C ALA A 965 1.47 -51.39 -22.32
N LEU A 966 2.51 -50.83 -22.94
CA LEU A 966 3.61 -50.12 -22.29
C LEU A 966 4.08 -48.95 -23.17
N LEU A 967 3.85 -47.73 -22.71
CA LEU A 967 4.28 -46.50 -23.33
C LEU A 967 5.58 -46.00 -22.69
N LYS A 968 6.59 -45.77 -23.53
CA LYS A 968 7.77 -44.97 -23.17
C LYS A 968 7.49 -43.51 -23.53
N LEU A 969 7.35 -42.63 -22.54
CA LEU A 969 7.01 -41.23 -22.71
C LEU A 969 8.22 -40.32 -22.47
N ASN A 970 8.55 -39.48 -23.46
CA ASN A 970 9.58 -38.45 -23.33
C ASN A 970 9.02 -37.26 -22.55
N ILE A 971 9.76 -36.81 -21.55
CA ILE A 971 9.42 -35.70 -20.65
C ILE A 971 10.55 -34.65 -20.61
N SER A 972 11.45 -34.61 -21.59
CA SER A 972 12.55 -33.64 -21.67
C SER A 972 12.06 -32.19 -21.58
N GLU A 973 10.91 -31.90 -22.20
CA GLU A 973 10.37 -30.53 -22.36
C GLU A 973 9.63 -29.98 -21.13
N ILE A 974 9.31 -30.81 -20.13
CA ILE A 974 8.69 -30.34 -18.88
C ILE A 974 9.77 -30.06 -17.83
N LEU A 975 9.66 -28.99 -17.04
CA LEU A 975 10.68 -28.63 -16.04
C LEU A 975 10.66 -29.58 -14.82
N PRO A 976 11.72 -29.65 -14.00
CA PRO A 976 11.67 -30.34 -12.71
C PRO A 976 10.50 -29.84 -11.83
N GLY A 977 9.75 -30.76 -11.22
CA GLY A 977 8.53 -30.42 -10.46
C GLY A 977 7.60 -31.62 -10.22
N THR A 978 6.48 -31.35 -9.55
CA THR A 978 5.40 -32.33 -9.29
C THR A 978 4.22 -32.06 -10.20
N TYR A 979 3.65 -33.11 -10.79
CA TYR A 979 2.62 -33.06 -11.82
C TYR A 979 1.52 -34.11 -11.56
N VAL A 980 0.36 -33.94 -12.20
CA VAL A 980 -0.72 -34.93 -12.22
C VAL A 980 -0.73 -35.65 -13.56
N ILE A 981 -0.74 -36.97 -13.55
CA ILE A 981 -0.86 -37.80 -14.75
C ILE A 981 -2.20 -38.54 -14.77
N GLU A 982 -2.92 -38.44 -15.87
CA GLU A 982 -4.16 -39.16 -16.16
C GLU A 982 -3.88 -40.24 -17.22
N ILE A 983 -4.16 -41.49 -16.88
CA ILE A 983 -3.94 -42.66 -17.71
C ILE A 983 -5.30 -43.27 -18.02
N THR A 984 -5.62 -43.42 -19.30
CA THR A 984 -6.87 -44.02 -19.78
C THR A 984 -6.52 -45.26 -20.58
N GLY A 985 -7.09 -46.40 -20.21
CA GLY A 985 -7.09 -47.64 -20.97
C GLY A 985 -8.40 -47.86 -21.70
N THR A 986 -8.52 -48.97 -22.41
CA THR A 986 -9.71 -49.33 -23.21
C THR A 986 -10.99 -49.49 -22.40
N THR A 987 -10.87 -49.85 -21.13
CA THR A 987 -11.98 -50.19 -20.24
C THR A 987 -11.89 -49.46 -18.90
N SER A 988 -10.81 -48.71 -18.66
CA SER A 988 -10.57 -48.05 -17.38
C SER A 988 -9.82 -46.73 -17.44
N LYS A 989 -9.81 -46.00 -16.33
CA LYS A 989 -9.14 -44.70 -16.19
C LYS A 989 -8.58 -44.51 -14.78
N LYS A 990 -7.39 -43.91 -14.67
CA LYS A 990 -6.72 -43.60 -13.38
C LYS A 990 -6.01 -42.26 -13.41
N ARG A 991 -5.96 -41.56 -12.27
CA ARG A 991 -5.11 -40.39 -12.04
C ARG A 991 -4.08 -40.67 -10.95
N SER A 992 -2.86 -40.17 -11.10
CA SER A 992 -1.76 -40.35 -10.14
C SER A 992 -0.84 -39.11 -10.12
N LEU A 993 -0.01 -38.99 -9.08
CA LEU A 993 1.09 -38.02 -9.05
C LEU A 993 2.33 -38.54 -9.75
N PHE A 994 3.03 -37.63 -10.41
CA PHE A 994 4.27 -37.85 -11.15
C PHE A 994 5.28 -36.76 -10.75
N VAL A 995 6.51 -37.13 -10.35
CA VAL A 995 7.56 -36.18 -9.95
C VAL A 995 8.74 -36.27 -10.93
N LYS A 996 9.14 -35.15 -11.52
CA LYS A 996 10.39 -34.99 -12.28
C LYS A 996 11.42 -34.28 -11.39
N LYS A 997 12.58 -34.88 -11.20
CA LYS A 997 13.68 -34.26 -10.44
C LYS A 997 14.59 -33.40 -11.31
#